data_AF-A0A642VB64-F1
#
_entry.id   AF-A0A642VB64-F1
#
_cell.length_a   1.000
_cell.length_b   1.000
_cell.length_c   1.000
_cell.angle_alpha   90.00
_cell.angle_beta   90.00
_cell.angle_gamma   90.00
#
_symmetry.space_group_name_H-M   'P 1'
#
loop_
_entity.id
_entity.type
_entity.pdbx_description
1 polymer ?
#
loop_
_entity_poly.entity_id
_entity_poly.type
_entity_poly.pdbx_seq_one_letter_code
_entity_poly.pdbx_strand_id
1 'polypeptide(L)'
;MAILLIDSYDSFTFNLATQLERVTERTVVTVRNDGLGLDELKGAIGLFEAVVIGPGPGSPERASDIGIIPELWKLDVPVFGVCLGFQSLVLATGGEIKRLRLPMHGQPSRIAHEQESIFQGVDKGFEAIRYHSLYADEQEYGSIIPLAWSEDDHVLMAGRHPHKPYFGVQYHPESVCSQNGDAVLYNFWLLAQEYNENEQMELVRDEVRLLRFVEQYSIKPRPLVRNSRRKPSTCPPPVHCEELSFTQDASKLSVSICELVKKELGYDYTLLNSAKEPGRWSIIGMLVRGQTPVIYTHGNTLYVGAHAQEFTPPTEVELSDERTVWEYLAEYMEPKITLHKSDPLDLPFIGGLVGYVSYEQDVSMADIDKTILIDSSHNRIFIVSINADNGETFVSETSDLISDLLLKPVIDPLTDVPESCKDIFSQPPHYDLPSKEAYLDKIRSCQEYLKSGDSYELCLTAQTKITLQDDLDPWLLYKMLLKNNPAPYSCFMDRGFEATLVGSSPERFMSWNRQGTCEFRPIKGTVKKTPDMTRERAEALLNTTKERGENLMIVDLIRHDLNQLLNNVRVDKLMTVEEYHTVYQLVSVIKGELPHQDYLGIDLLDHSFPPGSMTGAPKKRSVELLRSLEDVPRGVYSGVCGYWSVTDQGDWSVIIRSMFKNRGDEGNVWRIGAGGAITILSDPQAEWDEMCTKLERPLAVFGK
;
A
#
# COMPACT_ATOMS: atom_id res chain seq x y z
N MET A 1 -9.00 -21.84 -23.51
CA MET A 1 -8.90 -22.79 -22.38
C MET A 1 -8.05 -22.14 -21.32
N ALA A 2 -8.33 -22.41 -20.05
CA ALA A 2 -7.84 -21.60 -18.94
C ALA A 2 -7.40 -22.48 -17.75
N ILE A 3 -6.71 -21.87 -16.80
CA ILE A 3 -6.41 -22.46 -15.48
C ILE A 3 -7.33 -21.81 -14.46
N LEU A 4 -7.97 -22.60 -13.60
CA LEU A 4 -8.74 -22.09 -12.47
C LEU A 4 -7.81 -21.92 -11.27
N LEU A 5 -7.68 -20.71 -10.73
CA LEU A 5 -6.92 -20.44 -9.51
C LEU A 5 -7.87 -20.13 -8.36
N ILE A 6 -7.74 -20.87 -7.26
CA ILE A 6 -8.51 -20.65 -6.03
C ILE A 6 -7.71 -19.76 -5.08
N ASP A 7 -8.31 -18.64 -4.71
CA ASP A 7 -7.78 -17.68 -3.75
C ASP A 7 -8.42 -17.86 -2.36
N SER A 8 -7.59 -18.05 -1.34
CA SER A 8 -8.00 -18.13 0.07
C SER A 8 -7.78 -16.81 0.82
N TYR A 9 -7.94 -15.66 0.15
CA TYR A 9 -7.69 -14.32 0.72
C TYR A 9 -6.23 -14.09 1.11
N ASP A 10 -5.32 -14.64 0.32
CA ASP A 10 -3.89 -14.44 0.50
C ASP A 10 -3.38 -13.16 -0.18
N SER A 11 -2.23 -12.68 0.26
CA SER A 11 -1.56 -11.53 -0.35
C SER A 11 -0.49 -11.89 -1.37
N PHE A 12 -0.44 -13.15 -1.85
CA PHE A 12 0.48 -13.59 -2.90
C PHE A 12 -0.21 -14.24 -4.12
N THR A 13 -1.53 -14.44 -4.08
CA THR A 13 -2.29 -15.14 -5.14
C THR A 13 -2.10 -14.57 -6.55
N PHE A 14 -2.12 -13.24 -6.75
CA PHE A 14 -1.89 -12.66 -8.08
C PHE A 14 -0.43 -12.71 -8.55
N ASN A 15 0.54 -12.88 -7.64
CA ASN A 15 1.92 -13.22 -8.03
C ASN A 15 1.95 -14.62 -8.65
N LEU A 16 1.25 -15.58 -8.02
CA LEU A 16 1.12 -16.95 -8.54
C LEU A 16 0.33 -16.97 -9.85
N ALA A 17 -0.76 -16.21 -9.96
CA ALA A 17 -1.53 -16.08 -11.20
C ALA A 17 -0.65 -15.59 -12.35
N THR A 18 0.06 -14.48 -12.15
CA THR A 18 0.95 -13.91 -13.18
C THR A 18 2.09 -14.86 -13.54
N GLN A 19 2.64 -15.58 -12.57
CA GLN A 19 3.66 -16.60 -12.81
C GLN A 19 3.11 -17.75 -13.65
N LEU A 20 1.91 -18.26 -13.33
CA LEU A 20 1.22 -19.29 -14.11
C LEU A 20 0.94 -18.83 -15.55
N GLU A 21 0.39 -17.62 -15.73
CA GLU A 21 0.14 -17.05 -17.07
C GLU A 21 1.43 -16.97 -17.89
N ARG A 22 2.52 -16.51 -17.28
CA ARG A 22 3.83 -16.42 -17.93
C ARG A 22 4.36 -17.78 -18.36
N VAL A 23 4.34 -18.79 -17.49
CA VAL A 23 4.99 -20.08 -17.77
C VAL A 23 4.14 -21.02 -18.62
N THR A 24 2.81 -20.87 -18.57
CA THR A 24 1.88 -21.76 -19.29
C THR A 24 1.32 -21.15 -20.57
N GLU A 25 1.43 -19.82 -20.74
CA GLU A 25 0.77 -19.06 -21.80
C GLU A 25 -0.76 -19.29 -21.83
N ARG A 26 -1.35 -19.56 -20.66
CA ARG A 26 -2.80 -19.73 -20.47
C ARG A 26 -3.37 -18.61 -19.60
N THR A 27 -4.60 -18.23 -19.90
CA THR A 27 -5.37 -17.33 -19.03
C THR A 27 -5.63 -18.00 -17.69
N VAL A 28 -5.37 -17.29 -16.60
CA VAL A 28 -5.70 -17.73 -15.25
C VAL A 28 -6.97 -17.01 -14.79
N VAL A 29 -7.98 -17.78 -14.39
CA VAL A 29 -9.22 -17.26 -13.80
C VAL A 29 -9.16 -17.47 -12.30
N THR A 30 -9.02 -16.38 -11.56
CA THR A 30 -8.91 -16.41 -10.09
C THR A 30 -10.30 -16.25 -9.46
N VAL A 31 -10.66 -17.13 -8.53
CA VAL A 31 -11.94 -17.13 -7.81
C VAL A 31 -11.70 -17.27 -6.31
N ARG A 32 -12.57 -16.71 -5.46
CA ARG A 32 -12.48 -16.99 -4.01
C ARG A 32 -12.88 -18.42 -3.70
N ASN A 33 -12.24 -19.01 -2.69
CA ASN A 33 -12.59 -20.33 -2.18
C ASN A 33 -14.03 -20.44 -1.63
N ASP A 34 -14.68 -19.33 -1.29
CA ASP A 34 -16.06 -19.22 -0.82
C ASP A 34 -17.00 -18.56 -1.84
N GLY A 35 -16.50 -18.21 -3.03
CA GLY A 35 -17.27 -17.53 -4.08
C GLY A 35 -18.03 -18.48 -5.03
N LEU A 36 -17.76 -19.79 -4.95
CA LEU A 36 -18.36 -20.81 -5.82
C LEU A 36 -19.05 -21.90 -5.00
N GLY A 37 -20.29 -22.22 -5.38
CA GLY A 37 -20.95 -23.43 -4.93
C GLY A 37 -20.49 -24.67 -5.70
N LEU A 38 -20.84 -25.84 -5.17
CA LEU A 38 -20.43 -27.14 -5.71
C LEU A 38 -21.05 -27.42 -7.09
N ASP A 39 -22.29 -27.02 -7.31
CA ASP A 39 -22.99 -27.25 -8.59
C ASP A 39 -22.43 -26.34 -9.69
N GLU A 40 -22.09 -25.09 -9.36
CA GLU A 40 -21.41 -24.15 -10.23
C GLU A 40 -20.02 -24.68 -10.63
N LEU A 41 -19.24 -25.17 -9.66
CA LEU A 41 -17.92 -25.75 -9.90
C LEU A 41 -18.01 -26.96 -10.84
N LYS A 42 -18.90 -27.92 -10.56
CA LYS A 42 -19.09 -29.10 -11.42
C LYS A 42 -19.54 -28.72 -12.83
N GLY A 43 -20.38 -27.69 -12.95
CA GLY A 43 -20.82 -27.16 -14.23
C GLY A 43 -19.67 -26.54 -15.03
N ALA A 44 -18.77 -25.82 -14.37
CA ALA A 44 -17.72 -25.04 -15.00
C ALA A 44 -16.37 -25.77 -15.15
N ILE A 45 -16.12 -26.85 -14.41
CA ILE A 45 -14.78 -27.48 -14.34
C ILE A 45 -14.23 -27.88 -15.71
N GLY A 46 -15.10 -28.33 -16.63
CA GLY A 46 -14.72 -28.69 -17.99
C GLY A 46 -14.19 -27.53 -18.85
N LEU A 47 -14.29 -26.28 -18.39
CA LEU A 47 -13.71 -25.10 -19.05
C LEU A 47 -12.20 -24.95 -18.75
N PHE A 48 -11.69 -25.65 -17.74
CA PHE A 48 -10.35 -25.49 -17.21
C PHE A 48 -9.50 -26.73 -17.46
N GLU A 49 -8.24 -26.52 -17.87
CA GLU A 49 -7.28 -27.61 -18.14
C GLU A 49 -6.59 -28.10 -16.86
N ALA A 50 -6.54 -27.25 -15.84
CA ALA A 50 -5.98 -27.55 -14.54
C ALA A 50 -6.60 -26.61 -13.49
N VAL A 51 -6.53 -27.05 -12.23
CA VAL A 51 -6.85 -26.23 -11.07
C VAL A 51 -5.58 -25.98 -10.26
N VAL A 52 -5.39 -24.75 -9.82
CA VAL A 52 -4.37 -24.40 -8.84
C VAL A 52 -5.06 -23.87 -7.59
N ILE A 53 -4.66 -24.36 -6.43
CA ILE A 53 -5.11 -23.87 -5.13
C ILE A 53 -3.96 -23.07 -4.54
N GLY A 54 -4.19 -21.76 -4.41
CA GLY A 54 -3.21 -20.83 -3.90
C GLY A 54 -2.91 -21.00 -2.41
N PRO A 55 -1.96 -20.21 -1.90
CA PRO A 55 -1.73 -20.07 -0.46
C PRO A 55 -2.92 -19.40 0.24
N GLY A 56 -2.86 -19.34 1.57
CA GLY A 56 -3.85 -18.64 2.38
C GLY A 56 -3.50 -18.64 3.87
N PRO A 57 -4.06 -17.69 4.63
CA PRO A 57 -3.99 -17.69 6.08
C PRO A 57 -4.92 -18.76 6.68
N GLY A 58 -4.72 -19.04 7.96
CA GLY A 58 -5.57 -19.93 8.74
C GLY A 58 -5.11 -21.39 8.71
N SER A 59 -6.06 -22.31 8.85
CA SER A 59 -5.79 -23.75 8.93
C SER A 59 -6.58 -24.55 7.89
N PRO A 60 -5.97 -25.56 7.25
CA PRO A 60 -6.67 -26.46 6.34
C PRO A 60 -7.74 -27.33 7.04
N GLU A 61 -7.78 -27.37 8.37
CA GLU A 61 -8.81 -28.07 9.16
C GLU A 61 -10.07 -27.21 9.37
N ARG A 62 -9.99 -25.91 9.12
CA ARG A 62 -11.08 -24.97 9.34
C ARG A 62 -11.86 -24.75 8.04
N ALA A 63 -13.13 -25.18 8.05
CA ALA A 63 -14.01 -25.04 6.89
C ALA A 63 -14.14 -23.58 6.37
N SER A 64 -14.10 -22.60 7.28
CA SER A 64 -14.13 -21.17 6.94
C SER A 64 -12.92 -20.70 6.12
N ASP A 65 -11.78 -21.37 6.27
CA ASP A 65 -10.50 -20.94 5.70
C ASP A 65 -10.25 -21.61 4.34
N ILE A 66 -10.94 -22.75 4.07
CA ILE A 66 -10.73 -23.57 2.87
C ILE A 66 -11.92 -23.60 1.91
N GLY A 67 -13.13 -23.25 2.34
CA GLY A 67 -14.31 -23.17 1.47
C GLY A 67 -14.51 -24.43 0.61
N ILE A 68 -14.52 -24.28 -0.71
CA ILE A 68 -14.75 -25.35 -1.69
C ILE A 68 -13.54 -26.28 -1.89
N ILE A 69 -12.35 -25.95 -1.37
CA ILE A 69 -11.10 -26.67 -1.64
C ILE A 69 -11.20 -28.19 -1.41
N PRO A 70 -11.82 -28.71 -0.32
CA PRO A 70 -11.96 -30.15 -0.11
C PRO A 70 -12.71 -30.89 -1.23
N GLU A 71 -13.58 -30.21 -1.96
CA GLU A 71 -14.31 -30.81 -3.09
C GLU A 71 -13.44 -30.91 -4.35
N LEU A 72 -12.43 -30.05 -4.51
CA LEU A 72 -11.49 -30.09 -5.64
C LEU A 72 -10.64 -31.36 -5.62
N TRP A 73 -10.25 -31.82 -4.44
CA TRP A 73 -9.50 -33.08 -4.25
C TRP A 73 -10.33 -34.35 -4.51
N LYS A 74 -11.60 -34.21 -4.89
CA LYS A 74 -12.48 -35.31 -5.29
C LYS A 74 -12.69 -35.37 -6.80
N LEU A 75 -12.18 -34.39 -7.55
CA LEU A 75 -12.37 -34.26 -8.99
C LEU A 75 -11.29 -35.00 -9.78
N ASP A 76 -11.66 -35.58 -10.92
CA ASP A 76 -10.73 -36.26 -11.82
C ASP A 76 -10.02 -35.29 -12.78
N VAL A 77 -9.43 -34.22 -12.22
CA VAL A 77 -8.73 -33.16 -12.98
C VAL A 77 -7.35 -32.90 -12.38
N PRO A 78 -6.36 -32.41 -13.16
CA PRO A 78 -5.07 -31.99 -12.61
C PRO A 78 -5.22 -30.86 -11.59
N VAL A 79 -4.67 -31.06 -10.38
CA VAL A 79 -4.71 -30.05 -9.30
C VAL A 79 -3.33 -29.83 -8.69
N PHE A 80 -2.93 -28.56 -8.53
CA PHE A 80 -1.70 -28.15 -7.83
C PHE A 80 -2.00 -27.31 -6.60
N GLY A 81 -1.50 -27.70 -5.43
CA GLY A 81 -1.65 -26.93 -4.19
C GLY A 81 -0.38 -26.20 -3.76
N VAL A 82 -0.49 -24.93 -3.37
CA VAL A 82 0.61 -24.13 -2.79
C VAL A 82 0.31 -23.82 -1.32
N CYS A 83 1.26 -24.07 -0.43
CA CYS A 83 1.15 -23.80 1.01
C CYS A 83 -0.15 -24.36 1.62
N LEU A 84 -1.16 -23.54 1.93
CA LEU A 84 -2.48 -23.98 2.39
C LEU A 84 -3.12 -25.01 1.45
N GLY A 85 -2.97 -24.83 0.13
CA GLY A 85 -3.44 -25.81 -0.86
C GLY A 85 -2.76 -27.17 -0.70
N PHE A 86 -1.44 -27.21 -0.51
CA PHE A 86 -0.71 -28.46 -0.28
C PHE A 86 -1.09 -29.10 1.08
N GLN A 87 -1.25 -28.29 2.12
CA GLN A 87 -1.69 -28.78 3.43
C GLN A 87 -3.10 -29.40 3.36
N SER A 88 -4.01 -28.80 2.58
CA SER A 88 -5.33 -29.34 2.33
C SER A 88 -5.29 -30.67 1.57
N LEU A 89 -4.38 -30.83 0.60
CA LEU A 89 -4.16 -32.10 -0.09
C LEU A 89 -3.72 -33.22 0.87
N VAL A 90 -2.80 -32.91 1.78
CA VAL A 90 -2.33 -33.87 2.80
C VAL A 90 -3.51 -34.33 3.67
N LEU A 91 -4.34 -33.41 4.18
CA LEU A 91 -5.54 -33.79 4.96
C LEU A 91 -6.54 -34.61 4.14
N ALA A 92 -6.82 -34.21 2.89
CA ALA A 92 -7.77 -34.89 2.01
C ALA A 92 -7.35 -36.34 1.70
N THR A 93 -6.07 -36.65 1.86
CA THR A 93 -5.49 -37.98 1.60
C THR A 93 -5.18 -38.76 2.88
N GLY A 94 -5.68 -38.28 4.03
CA GLY A 94 -5.60 -38.95 5.32
C GLY A 94 -4.29 -38.69 6.09
N GLY A 95 -3.52 -37.66 5.72
CA GLY A 95 -2.37 -37.22 6.50
C GLY A 95 -2.74 -36.26 7.63
N GLU A 96 -1.76 -35.94 8.48
CA GLU A 96 -1.90 -35.03 9.62
C GLU A 96 -1.15 -33.71 9.40
N ILE A 97 -1.75 -32.59 9.83
CA ILE A 97 -1.12 -31.25 9.80
C ILE A 97 -0.79 -30.82 11.24
N LYS A 98 0.48 -30.48 11.48
CA LYS A 98 0.99 -30.03 12.79
C LYS A 98 1.55 -28.62 12.73
N ARG A 99 1.76 -28.02 13.90
CA ARG A 99 2.42 -26.72 14.05
C ARG A 99 3.94 -26.89 14.11
N LEU A 100 4.65 -26.07 13.35
CA LEU A 100 6.10 -25.99 13.46
C LEU A 100 6.49 -25.50 14.86
N ARG A 101 7.60 -26.02 15.37
CA ARG A 101 8.21 -25.50 16.61
C ARG A 101 8.62 -24.04 16.45
N LEU A 102 9.16 -23.70 15.27
CA LEU A 102 9.56 -22.36 14.87
C LEU A 102 8.86 -22.05 13.54
N PRO A 103 7.83 -21.19 13.54
CA PRO A 103 7.19 -20.73 12.31
C PRO A 103 8.17 -20.04 11.36
N MET A 104 7.95 -20.22 10.06
CA MET A 104 8.81 -19.67 9.00
C MET A 104 8.00 -18.66 8.19
N HIS A 105 8.27 -17.35 8.38
CA HIS A 105 7.57 -16.25 7.73
C HIS A 105 8.54 -15.35 6.97
N GLY A 106 8.56 -15.46 5.64
CA GLY A 106 9.48 -14.71 4.78
C GLY A 106 10.93 -15.18 4.90
N GLN A 107 11.14 -16.46 5.19
CA GLN A 107 12.46 -17.02 5.46
C GLN A 107 12.88 -18.01 4.35
N PRO A 108 14.14 -17.94 3.87
CA PRO A 108 14.65 -18.90 2.90
C PRO A 108 15.02 -20.22 3.59
N SER A 109 14.69 -21.33 2.93
CA SER A 109 15.25 -22.65 3.22
C SER A 109 15.73 -23.29 1.93
N ARG A 110 16.74 -24.16 2.05
CA ARG A 110 17.22 -24.98 0.94
C ARG A 110 16.35 -26.22 0.79
N ILE A 111 15.88 -26.48 -0.42
CA ILE A 111 14.94 -27.55 -0.75
C ILE A 111 15.67 -28.67 -1.49
N ALA A 112 15.74 -29.85 -0.89
CA ALA A 112 16.36 -31.04 -1.45
C ALA A 112 15.32 -31.95 -2.12
N HIS A 113 15.64 -32.49 -3.30
CA HIS A 113 14.77 -33.37 -4.10
C HIS A 113 15.59 -34.24 -5.09
N GLU A 114 14.95 -35.23 -5.70
CA GLU A 114 15.61 -36.22 -6.58
C GLU A 114 15.38 -36.00 -8.09
N GLN A 115 15.00 -34.79 -8.49
CA GLN A 115 14.65 -34.41 -9.89
C GLN A 115 13.54 -35.26 -10.54
N GLU A 116 12.60 -35.74 -9.73
CA GLU A 116 11.46 -36.49 -10.21
C GLU A 116 10.21 -35.61 -10.33
N SER A 117 9.25 -36.01 -11.17
CA SER A 117 7.93 -35.38 -11.25
C SER A 117 8.05 -33.87 -11.54
N ILE A 118 7.38 -33.02 -10.76
CA ILE A 118 7.41 -31.55 -10.86
C ILE A 118 8.82 -30.95 -10.72
N PHE A 119 9.83 -31.71 -10.29
CA PHE A 119 11.23 -31.27 -10.20
C PHE A 119 12.12 -31.76 -11.34
N GLN A 120 11.56 -32.36 -12.38
CA GLN A 120 12.36 -32.81 -13.52
C GLN A 120 13.15 -31.65 -14.13
N GLY A 121 14.47 -31.83 -14.25
CA GLY A 121 15.37 -30.79 -14.80
C GLY A 121 15.67 -29.62 -13.86
N VAL A 122 15.22 -29.66 -12.60
CA VAL A 122 15.56 -28.67 -11.57
C VAL A 122 16.83 -29.12 -10.82
N ASP A 123 17.74 -28.20 -10.49
CA ASP A 123 18.97 -28.51 -9.73
C ASP A 123 18.65 -29.16 -8.38
N LYS A 124 19.40 -30.20 -7.95
CA LYS A 124 19.19 -31.04 -6.74
C LYS A 124 19.26 -30.31 -5.37
N GLY A 125 19.01 -29.02 -5.34
CA GLY A 125 19.06 -28.17 -4.16
C GLY A 125 18.94 -26.72 -4.58
N PHE A 126 17.85 -26.06 -4.20
CA PHE A 126 17.62 -24.65 -4.50
C PHE A 126 17.02 -23.92 -3.28
N GLU A 127 17.16 -22.60 -3.24
CA GLU A 127 16.58 -21.79 -2.18
C GLU A 127 15.14 -21.41 -2.50
N ALA A 128 14.23 -21.61 -1.54
CA ALA A 128 12.84 -21.22 -1.65
C ALA A 128 12.34 -20.55 -0.36
N ILE A 129 11.36 -19.66 -0.49
CA ILE A 129 10.79 -18.91 0.62
C ILE A 129 9.62 -19.66 1.25
N ARG A 130 9.61 -19.66 2.58
CA ARG A 130 8.55 -20.24 3.43
C ARG A 130 7.76 -19.13 4.12
N TYR A 131 6.43 -19.27 4.12
CA TYR A 131 5.48 -18.42 4.88
C TYR A 131 4.51 -19.26 5.73
N HIS A 132 4.93 -20.43 6.23
CA HIS A 132 4.02 -21.34 6.89
C HIS A 132 4.36 -21.56 8.36
N SER A 133 3.31 -21.62 9.18
CA SER A 133 3.36 -22.06 10.59
C SER A 133 2.96 -23.52 10.75
N LEU A 134 2.26 -24.07 9.76
CA LEU A 134 1.74 -25.43 9.72
C LEU A 134 2.55 -26.28 8.74
N TYR A 135 2.64 -27.59 8.98
CA TYR A 135 3.35 -28.52 8.11
C TYR A 135 2.73 -29.91 8.15
N ALA A 136 3.00 -30.72 7.12
CA ALA A 136 2.61 -32.12 7.06
C ALA A 136 3.51 -32.98 7.95
N ASP A 137 2.92 -33.74 8.87
CA ASP A 137 3.67 -34.56 9.82
C ASP A 137 4.40 -35.72 9.16
N GLU A 138 5.67 -35.93 9.50
CA GLU A 138 6.52 -36.95 8.89
C GLU A 138 6.09 -38.39 9.16
N GLN A 139 5.32 -38.59 10.22
CA GLN A 139 4.83 -39.90 10.63
C GLN A 139 3.56 -40.29 9.90
N GLU A 140 2.82 -39.32 9.34
CA GLU A 140 1.49 -39.53 8.79
C GLU A 140 1.22 -38.60 7.59
N TYR A 141 1.87 -38.88 6.45
CA TYR A 141 1.59 -38.20 5.17
C TYR A 141 0.33 -38.70 4.45
N GLY A 142 -0.42 -39.62 5.06
CA GLY A 142 -1.54 -40.29 4.40
C GLY A 142 -1.07 -41.05 3.16
N SER A 143 -1.75 -40.83 2.03
CA SER A 143 -1.39 -41.46 0.75
C SER A 143 -0.34 -40.71 -0.07
N ILE A 144 0.18 -39.57 0.41
CA ILE A 144 1.10 -38.73 -0.36
C ILE A 144 2.45 -39.42 -0.57
N ILE A 145 2.96 -39.35 -1.80
CA ILE A 145 4.34 -39.70 -2.16
C ILE A 145 5.19 -38.43 -2.02
N PRO A 146 6.14 -38.40 -1.07
CA PRO A 146 7.05 -37.27 -0.90
C PRO A 146 7.94 -37.04 -2.12
N LEU A 147 8.22 -35.77 -2.43
CA LEU A 147 9.08 -35.37 -3.54
C LEU A 147 10.25 -34.47 -3.14
N ALA A 148 10.09 -33.68 -2.07
CA ALA A 148 11.13 -32.76 -1.60
C ALA A 148 11.03 -32.48 -0.10
N TRP A 149 12.15 -32.13 0.52
CA TRP A 149 12.26 -31.74 1.93
C TRP A 149 13.11 -30.49 2.11
N SER A 150 12.89 -29.78 3.21
CA SER A 150 13.82 -28.75 3.65
C SER A 150 15.07 -29.37 4.26
N GLU A 151 16.24 -28.78 4.03
CA GLU A 151 17.51 -29.27 4.58
C GLU A 151 17.73 -28.90 6.06
N ASP A 152 17.07 -27.84 6.55
CA ASP A 152 17.28 -27.26 7.88
C ASP A 152 16.45 -27.95 8.98
N ASP A 153 15.20 -28.30 8.70
CA ASP A 153 14.28 -28.93 9.65
C ASP A 153 13.59 -30.21 9.14
N HIS A 154 13.99 -30.73 7.96
CA HIS A 154 13.49 -31.97 7.37
C HIS A 154 11.95 -32.01 7.15
N VAL A 155 11.34 -30.85 6.98
CA VAL A 155 9.90 -30.74 6.71
C VAL A 155 9.59 -31.09 5.26
N LEU A 156 8.48 -31.79 5.02
CA LEU A 156 8.00 -32.11 3.68
C LEU A 156 7.67 -30.82 2.89
N MET A 157 8.38 -30.61 1.80
CA MET A 157 8.28 -29.39 0.98
C MET A 157 7.50 -29.59 -0.32
N ALA A 158 7.32 -30.84 -0.76
CA ALA A 158 6.51 -31.17 -1.92
C ALA A 158 6.06 -32.62 -1.92
N GLY A 159 4.93 -32.91 -2.54
CA GLY A 159 4.42 -34.27 -2.68
C GLY A 159 3.45 -34.42 -3.84
N ARG A 160 3.13 -35.66 -4.17
CA ARG A 160 2.09 -36.01 -5.15
C ARG A 160 1.19 -37.13 -4.66
N HIS A 161 -0.02 -37.17 -5.18
CA HIS A 161 -0.90 -38.33 -4.99
C HIS A 161 -0.42 -39.52 -5.86
N PRO A 162 -0.58 -40.78 -5.40
CA PRO A 162 -0.11 -41.97 -6.13
C PRO A 162 -0.85 -42.23 -7.44
N HIS A 163 -2.17 -41.99 -7.47
CA HIS A 163 -3.05 -42.31 -8.60
C HIS A 163 -3.76 -41.11 -9.26
N LYS A 164 -4.21 -40.12 -8.49
CA LYS A 164 -4.80 -38.88 -8.99
C LYS A 164 -3.72 -37.89 -9.44
N PRO A 165 -4.00 -37.01 -10.41
CA PRO A 165 -3.06 -36.00 -10.92
C PRO A 165 -2.95 -34.80 -9.95
N TYR A 166 -2.71 -35.08 -8.66
CA TYR A 166 -2.61 -34.08 -7.61
C TYR A 166 -1.16 -33.90 -7.19
N PHE A 167 -0.74 -32.65 -7.11
CA PHE A 167 0.62 -32.25 -6.75
C PHE A 167 0.54 -31.06 -5.79
N GLY A 168 1.63 -30.79 -5.07
CA GLY A 168 1.72 -29.53 -4.35
C GLY A 168 3.07 -29.30 -3.70
N VAL A 169 3.24 -28.06 -3.26
CA VAL A 169 4.45 -27.54 -2.61
C VAL A 169 4.09 -26.76 -1.34
N GLN A 170 4.91 -26.88 -0.30
CA GLN A 170 4.72 -26.17 0.97
C GLN A 170 5.36 -24.77 0.97
N TYR A 171 6.39 -24.56 0.15
CA TYR A 171 7.03 -23.27 -0.05
C TYR A 171 6.26 -22.43 -1.08
N HIS A 172 6.65 -21.17 -1.25
CA HIS A 172 6.00 -20.22 -2.15
C HIS A 172 6.82 -20.00 -3.43
N PRO A 173 6.51 -20.72 -4.54
CA PRO A 173 7.21 -20.58 -5.81
C PRO A 173 7.09 -19.17 -6.43
N GLU A 174 6.08 -18.40 -6.03
CA GLU A 174 5.75 -17.07 -6.53
C GLU A 174 6.50 -15.92 -5.85
N SER A 175 7.13 -16.18 -4.70
CA SER A 175 7.94 -15.19 -3.98
C SER A 175 9.14 -14.77 -4.81
N VAL A 176 9.49 -13.47 -4.78
CA VAL A 176 10.56 -12.90 -5.61
C VAL A 176 11.95 -13.50 -5.30
N CYS A 177 12.13 -14.04 -4.10
CA CYS A 177 13.39 -14.67 -3.67
C CYS A 177 13.40 -16.20 -3.85
N SER A 178 12.31 -16.83 -4.30
CA SER A 178 12.29 -18.27 -4.56
C SER A 178 12.95 -18.59 -5.89
N GLN A 179 13.87 -19.55 -5.89
CA GLN A 179 14.48 -20.08 -7.11
C GLN A 179 13.59 -21.15 -7.73
N ASN A 180 13.71 -21.35 -9.05
CA ASN A 180 13.09 -22.45 -9.80
C ASN A 180 11.56 -22.58 -9.74
N GLY A 181 10.83 -21.60 -9.19
CA GLY A 181 9.36 -21.61 -9.16
C GLY A 181 8.73 -21.76 -10.54
N ASP A 182 9.27 -21.07 -11.54
CA ASP A 182 8.81 -21.16 -12.94
C ASP A 182 8.94 -22.58 -13.51
N ALA A 183 10.09 -23.23 -13.27
CA ALA A 183 10.35 -24.58 -13.76
C ALA A 183 9.40 -25.61 -13.11
N VAL A 184 9.14 -25.49 -11.81
CA VAL A 184 8.24 -26.39 -11.08
C VAL A 184 6.81 -26.27 -11.57
N LEU A 185 6.32 -25.04 -11.75
CA LEU A 185 4.97 -24.80 -12.28
C LEU A 185 4.83 -25.24 -13.74
N TYR A 186 5.87 -25.04 -14.56
CA TYR A 186 5.90 -25.52 -15.94
C TYR A 186 5.87 -27.05 -16.02
N ASN A 187 6.63 -27.73 -15.17
CA ASN A 187 6.60 -29.20 -15.11
C ASN A 187 5.23 -29.72 -14.68
N PHE A 188 4.58 -29.09 -13.69
CA PHE A 188 3.19 -29.41 -13.35
C PHE A 188 2.27 -29.24 -14.57
N TRP A 189 2.42 -28.14 -15.31
CA TRP A 189 1.62 -27.90 -16.51
C TRP A 189 1.78 -29.00 -17.57
N LEU A 190 3.01 -29.46 -17.82
CA LEU A 190 3.25 -30.58 -18.75
C LEU A 190 2.57 -31.88 -18.28
N LEU A 191 2.67 -32.21 -16.99
CA LEU A 191 2.02 -33.37 -16.40
C LEU A 191 0.49 -33.27 -16.48
N ALA A 192 -0.07 -32.07 -16.31
CA ALA A 192 -1.50 -31.82 -16.45
C ALA A 192 -1.97 -32.05 -17.89
N GLN A 193 -1.22 -31.56 -18.88
CA GLN A 193 -1.52 -31.78 -20.31
C GLN A 193 -1.47 -33.27 -20.67
N GLU A 194 -0.43 -33.97 -20.25
CA GLU A 194 -0.29 -35.41 -20.48
C GLU A 194 -1.46 -36.21 -19.89
N TYR A 195 -1.89 -35.86 -18.67
CA TYR A 195 -3.06 -36.49 -18.05
C TYR A 195 -4.34 -36.25 -18.86
N ASN A 196 -4.59 -35.00 -19.26
CA ASN A 196 -5.79 -34.63 -20.02
C ASN A 196 -5.85 -35.33 -21.38
N GLU A 197 -4.71 -35.50 -22.05
CA GLU A 197 -4.59 -36.23 -23.32
C GLU A 197 -4.88 -37.73 -23.14
N ASN A 198 -4.33 -38.34 -22.08
CA ASN A 198 -4.48 -39.77 -21.80
C ASN A 198 -5.90 -40.16 -21.38
N GLU A 199 -6.53 -39.36 -20.51
CA GLU A 199 -7.88 -39.62 -19.99
C GLU A 199 -8.99 -39.16 -20.95
N GLN A 200 -8.64 -38.62 -22.13
CA GLN A 200 -9.59 -38.07 -23.11
C GLN A 200 -10.61 -37.12 -22.47
N MET A 201 -10.18 -36.27 -21.53
CA MET A 201 -11.10 -35.36 -20.86
C MET A 201 -11.87 -34.53 -21.89
N GLU A 202 -13.21 -34.52 -21.78
CA GLU A 202 -14.09 -33.69 -22.60
C GLU A 202 -13.97 -32.21 -22.18
N LEU A 203 -12.83 -31.60 -22.50
CA LEU A 203 -12.62 -30.18 -22.26
C LEU A 203 -13.54 -29.37 -23.18
N VAL A 204 -14.36 -28.53 -22.57
CA VAL A 204 -15.35 -27.71 -23.25
C VAL A 204 -14.68 -26.45 -23.79
N ARG A 205 -14.45 -26.41 -25.11
CA ARG A 205 -13.99 -25.21 -25.81
C ARG A 205 -15.18 -24.26 -26.08
N ASP A 206 -15.66 -23.61 -25.03
CA ASP A 206 -16.75 -22.62 -25.08
C ASP A 206 -16.28 -21.28 -24.50
N GLU A 207 -15.78 -20.41 -25.38
CA GLU A 207 -15.28 -19.08 -25.01
C GLU A 207 -16.38 -18.19 -24.43
N VAL A 208 -17.62 -18.31 -24.92
CA VAL A 208 -18.74 -17.51 -24.44
C VAL A 208 -19.09 -17.89 -23.00
N ARG A 209 -19.10 -19.20 -22.70
CA ARG A 209 -19.33 -19.70 -21.36
C ARG A 209 -18.19 -19.35 -20.41
N LEU A 210 -16.95 -19.41 -20.88
CA LEU A 210 -15.79 -18.96 -20.10
C LEU A 210 -15.88 -17.47 -19.77
N LEU A 211 -16.22 -16.61 -20.74
CA LEU A 211 -16.39 -15.17 -20.52
C LEU A 211 -17.49 -14.88 -19.49
N ARG A 212 -18.64 -15.56 -19.58
CA ARG A 212 -19.71 -15.44 -18.57
C ARG A 212 -19.25 -15.88 -17.18
N PHE A 213 -18.48 -16.96 -17.10
CA PHE A 213 -17.91 -17.41 -15.84
C PHE A 213 -16.94 -16.37 -15.25
N VAL A 214 -16.07 -15.79 -16.08
CA VAL A 214 -15.16 -14.72 -15.67
C VAL A 214 -15.93 -13.50 -15.19
N GLU A 215 -16.94 -13.05 -15.94
CA GLU A 215 -17.79 -11.92 -15.55
C GLU A 215 -18.50 -12.14 -14.21
N GLN A 216 -18.84 -13.38 -13.87
CA GLN A 216 -19.61 -13.68 -12.67
C GLN A 216 -18.74 -13.96 -11.44
N TYR A 217 -17.61 -14.67 -11.60
CA TYR A 217 -16.86 -15.25 -10.48
C TYR A 217 -15.41 -14.79 -10.36
N SER A 218 -14.86 -14.16 -11.41
CA SER A 218 -13.48 -13.68 -11.34
C SER A 218 -13.36 -12.55 -10.31
N ILE A 219 -12.32 -12.62 -9.48
CA ILE A 219 -11.98 -11.54 -8.55
C ILE A 219 -11.03 -10.50 -9.14
N LYS A 220 -10.65 -10.63 -10.43
CA LYS A 220 -9.82 -9.62 -11.09
C LYS A 220 -10.57 -8.29 -11.09
N PRO A 221 -9.96 -7.19 -10.62
CA PRO A 221 -10.69 -5.94 -10.50
C PRO A 221 -11.13 -5.35 -11.83
N ARG A 222 -12.25 -4.62 -11.78
CA ARG A 222 -12.78 -3.87 -12.93
C ARG A 222 -12.36 -2.41 -12.80
N PRO A 223 -12.19 -1.69 -13.93
CA PRO A 223 -11.98 -0.26 -13.88
C PRO A 223 -13.07 0.48 -13.11
N LEU A 224 -12.66 1.43 -12.27
CA LEU A 224 -13.55 2.34 -11.55
C LEU A 224 -14.40 3.16 -12.53
N VAL A 225 -13.84 3.52 -13.69
CA VAL A 225 -14.57 4.22 -14.77
C VAL A 225 -14.85 3.26 -15.93
N ARG A 226 -16.09 2.79 -16.06
CA ARG A 226 -16.47 1.75 -17.04
C ARG A 226 -16.69 2.25 -18.47
N ASN A 227 -16.81 3.56 -18.70
CA ASN A 227 -17.31 4.14 -19.97
C ASN A 227 -16.43 5.24 -20.56
N SER A 228 -15.10 5.16 -20.43
CA SER A 228 -14.20 6.20 -20.94
C SER A 228 -13.86 5.99 -22.43
N ARG A 229 -14.77 6.39 -23.32
CA ARG A 229 -14.50 6.48 -24.78
C ARG A 229 -14.96 7.81 -25.39
N ARG A 230 -15.19 8.84 -24.59
CA ARG A 230 -15.51 10.16 -25.15
C ARG A 230 -14.23 10.95 -25.34
N LYS A 231 -13.78 11.05 -26.60
CA LYS A 231 -12.85 12.13 -26.98
C LYS A 231 -13.48 13.45 -26.52
N PRO A 232 -12.70 14.37 -25.90
CA PRO A 232 -13.22 15.68 -25.58
C PRO A 232 -13.71 16.33 -26.88
N SER A 233 -14.98 16.72 -26.92
CA SER A 233 -15.56 17.42 -28.09
C SER A 233 -15.12 18.88 -28.14
N THR A 234 -14.50 19.36 -27.08
CA THR A 234 -14.10 20.76 -26.86
C THR A 234 -12.59 20.86 -26.67
N CYS A 235 -11.98 21.95 -27.15
CA CYS A 235 -10.60 22.28 -26.81
C CYS A 235 -10.48 22.47 -25.29
N PRO A 236 -9.38 22.00 -24.67
CA PRO A 236 -9.14 22.27 -23.25
C PRO A 236 -9.03 23.79 -23.01
N PRO A 237 -9.57 24.30 -21.88
CA PRO A 237 -9.33 25.66 -21.47
C PRO A 237 -7.82 25.87 -21.29
N PRO A 238 -7.32 27.10 -21.54
CA PRO A 238 -5.90 27.38 -21.44
C PRO A 238 -5.41 27.14 -20.00
N VAL A 239 -4.29 26.43 -19.88
CA VAL A 239 -3.55 26.35 -18.62
C VAL A 239 -2.62 27.56 -18.56
N HIS A 240 -2.86 28.44 -17.59
CA HIS A 240 -2.01 29.61 -17.35
C HIS A 240 -0.82 29.19 -16.50
N CYS A 241 0.39 29.52 -16.94
CA CYS A 241 1.61 29.18 -16.21
C CYS A 241 2.67 30.27 -16.39
N GLU A 242 3.30 30.65 -15.27
CA GLU A 242 4.50 31.48 -15.26
C GLU A 242 5.61 30.82 -14.45
N GLU A 243 6.85 30.96 -14.91
CA GLU A 243 8.03 30.35 -14.31
C GLU A 243 8.98 31.42 -13.77
N LEU A 244 9.40 31.26 -12.52
CA LEU A 244 10.40 32.09 -11.85
C LEU A 244 11.61 31.25 -11.44
N SER A 245 12.77 31.89 -11.27
CA SER A 245 13.99 31.27 -10.75
C SER A 245 14.33 31.83 -9.38
N PHE A 246 14.90 30.99 -8.50
CA PHE A 246 15.39 31.43 -7.19
C PHE A 246 16.80 30.93 -6.91
N THR A 247 17.45 31.51 -5.89
CA THR A 247 18.78 31.09 -5.40
C THR A 247 18.77 30.75 -3.90
N GLN A 248 17.60 30.87 -3.28
CA GLN A 248 17.37 30.67 -1.86
C GLN A 248 17.17 29.18 -1.54
N ASP A 249 17.15 28.82 -0.26
CA ASP A 249 16.84 27.44 0.16
C ASP A 249 15.35 27.11 -0.11
N ALA A 250 15.11 26.14 -0.98
CA ALA A 250 13.77 25.72 -1.39
C ALA A 250 12.91 25.20 -0.22
N SER A 251 13.53 24.55 0.77
CA SER A 251 12.81 23.93 1.90
C SER A 251 12.11 24.95 2.80
N LYS A 252 12.60 26.19 2.78
CA LYS A 252 12.09 27.32 3.57
C LYS A 252 11.19 28.24 2.76
N LEU A 253 11.41 28.28 1.45
CA LEU A 253 10.68 29.13 0.52
C LEU A 253 9.18 28.82 0.50
N SER A 254 8.80 27.55 0.64
CA SER A 254 7.39 27.15 0.71
C SER A 254 6.64 27.80 1.88
N VAL A 255 7.27 27.87 3.06
CA VAL A 255 6.71 28.51 4.27
C VAL A 255 6.52 30.01 4.03
N SER A 256 7.54 30.68 3.50
CA SER A 256 7.47 32.13 3.22
C SER A 256 6.40 32.45 2.17
N ILE A 257 6.27 31.63 1.13
CA ILE A 257 5.23 31.81 0.10
C ILE A 257 3.85 31.62 0.72
N CYS A 258 3.61 30.56 1.51
CA CYS A 258 2.35 30.33 2.21
C CYS A 258 1.91 31.53 3.07
N GLU A 259 2.83 32.08 3.87
CA GLU A 259 2.55 33.26 4.70
C GLU A 259 2.25 34.50 3.84
N LEU A 260 2.98 34.66 2.74
CA LEU A 260 2.82 35.77 1.80
C LEU A 260 1.47 35.73 1.07
N VAL A 261 1.08 34.60 0.46
CA VAL A 261 -0.21 34.49 -0.24
C VAL A 261 -1.38 34.65 0.72
N LYS A 262 -1.27 34.15 1.95
CA LYS A 262 -2.32 34.35 2.96
C LYS A 262 -2.49 35.80 3.36
N LYS A 263 -1.37 36.51 3.54
CA LYS A 263 -1.37 37.89 4.01
C LYS A 263 -1.79 38.88 2.91
N GLU A 264 -1.25 38.73 1.71
CA GLU A 264 -1.39 39.73 0.64
C GLU A 264 -2.56 39.39 -0.32
N LEU A 265 -2.85 38.10 -0.55
CA LEU A 265 -3.93 37.65 -1.44
C LEU A 265 -5.15 37.09 -0.70
N GLY A 266 -5.05 36.81 0.61
CA GLY A 266 -6.15 36.34 1.45
C GLY A 266 -6.50 34.85 1.30
N TYR A 267 -5.83 34.11 0.41
CA TYR A 267 -6.08 32.68 0.18
C TYR A 267 -5.72 31.83 1.42
N ASP A 268 -6.61 30.91 1.79
CA ASP A 268 -6.21 29.77 2.61
C ASP A 268 -5.40 28.79 1.73
N TYR A 269 -4.69 27.82 2.29
CA TYR A 269 -3.83 26.94 1.51
C TYR A 269 -3.71 25.54 2.11
N THR A 270 -3.39 24.58 1.25
CA THR A 270 -2.83 23.27 1.62
C THR A 270 -1.42 23.17 1.09
N LEU A 271 -0.55 22.44 1.78
CA LEU A 271 0.86 22.32 1.45
C LEU A 271 1.31 20.86 1.50
N LEU A 272 1.85 20.37 0.38
CA LEU A 272 2.69 19.17 0.30
C LEU A 272 4.14 19.64 0.16
N ASN A 273 5.00 19.36 1.12
CA ASN A 273 6.33 19.97 1.23
C ASN A 273 7.45 18.93 1.20
N SER A 274 8.34 19.04 0.22
CA SER A 274 9.61 18.33 0.18
C SER A 274 10.64 19.05 1.06
N ALA A 275 10.52 18.93 2.38
CA ALA A 275 11.37 19.64 3.33
C ALA A 275 12.78 19.06 3.49
N LYS A 276 13.00 17.84 3.00
CA LYS A 276 14.29 17.13 3.08
C LYS A 276 14.45 16.18 1.90
N GLU A 277 15.69 15.93 1.49
CA GLU A 277 16.01 14.89 0.52
C GLU A 277 15.53 13.50 1.00
N PRO A 278 15.01 12.64 0.11
CA PRO A 278 15.02 12.74 -1.36
C PRO A 278 13.86 13.53 -2.02
N GLY A 279 13.09 14.36 -1.28
CA GLY A 279 12.01 15.15 -1.86
C GLY A 279 12.48 16.22 -2.85
N ARG A 280 11.73 16.44 -3.95
CA ARG A 280 12.02 17.43 -5.02
C ARG A 280 11.00 18.57 -5.08
N TRP A 281 9.72 18.24 -4.99
CA TRP A 281 8.63 19.18 -5.26
C TRP A 281 7.93 19.59 -3.98
N SER A 282 7.75 20.89 -3.79
CA SER A 282 6.77 21.41 -2.84
C SER A 282 5.59 22.01 -3.61
N ILE A 283 4.37 21.62 -3.26
CA ILE A 283 3.13 21.98 -3.95
C ILE A 283 2.25 22.72 -2.94
N ILE A 284 1.88 23.94 -3.30
CA ILE A 284 0.94 24.77 -2.54
C ILE A 284 -0.36 24.84 -3.34
N GLY A 285 -1.45 24.36 -2.77
CA GLY A 285 -2.79 24.45 -3.36
C GLY A 285 -3.58 25.58 -2.70
N MET A 286 -4.16 26.48 -3.50
CA MET A 286 -4.95 27.59 -2.96
C MET A 286 -6.37 27.13 -2.61
N LEU A 287 -6.82 27.46 -1.40
CA LEU A 287 -8.18 27.23 -0.93
C LEU A 287 -8.93 28.56 -0.89
N VAL A 288 -9.90 28.71 -1.79
CA VAL A 288 -10.72 29.91 -1.94
C VAL A 288 -12.05 29.71 -1.23
N ARG A 289 -12.33 30.59 -0.26
CA ARG A 289 -13.55 30.49 0.57
C ARG A 289 -14.81 30.58 -0.27
N GLY A 290 -15.72 29.64 -0.07
CA GLY A 290 -16.99 29.53 -0.80
C GLY A 290 -16.85 29.14 -2.27
N GLN A 291 -15.64 28.81 -2.76
CA GLN A 291 -15.41 28.46 -4.16
C GLN A 291 -14.73 27.10 -4.33
N THR A 292 -13.64 26.83 -3.58
CA THR A 292 -12.90 25.57 -3.72
C THR A 292 -13.76 24.39 -3.28
N PRO A 293 -14.08 23.43 -4.17
CA PRO A 293 -14.81 22.23 -3.79
C PRO A 293 -14.01 21.38 -2.80
N VAL A 294 -14.69 20.87 -1.79
CA VAL A 294 -14.16 19.92 -0.81
C VAL A 294 -15.04 18.69 -0.80
N ILE A 295 -14.42 17.52 -0.92
CA ILE A 295 -15.06 16.21 -0.88
C ILE A 295 -14.60 15.51 0.39
N TYR A 296 -15.53 15.05 1.22
CA TYR A 296 -15.18 14.29 2.42
C TYR A 296 -16.23 13.23 2.77
N THR A 297 -15.86 12.25 3.58
CA THR A 297 -16.79 11.20 4.05
C THR A 297 -17.01 11.26 5.55
N HIS A 298 -18.21 10.84 5.95
CA HIS A 298 -18.53 10.53 7.34
C HIS A 298 -19.42 9.30 7.37
N GLY A 299 -18.87 8.16 7.82
CA GLY A 299 -19.56 6.88 7.72
C GLY A 299 -19.82 6.51 6.25
N ASN A 300 -21.05 6.12 5.92
CA ASN A 300 -21.41 5.73 4.54
C ASN A 300 -21.91 6.91 3.68
N THR A 301 -21.66 8.15 4.09
CA THR A 301 -22.10 9.33 3.34
C THR A 301 -20.90 10.15 2.89
N LEU A 302 -20.88 10.49 1.61
CA LEU A 302 -19.95 11.42 1.00
C LEU A 302 -20.60 12.80 0.90
N TYR A 303 -19.84 13.83 1.23
CA TYR A 303 -20.25 15.21 1.23
C TYR A 303 -19.41 16.02 0.25
N VAL A 304 -20.07 16.89 -0.52
CA VAL A 304 -19.42 17.82 -1.43
C VAL A 304 -19.87 19.23 -1.09
N GLY A 305 -18.98 20.03 -0.53
CA GLY A 305 -19.22 21.43 -0.19
C GLY A 305 -18.17 22.34 -0.80
N ALA A 306 -18.22 23.63 -0.45
CA ALA A 306 -17.11 24.54 -0.71
C ALA A 306 -16.36 24.88 0.58
N HIS A 307 -15.05 25.13 0.45
CA HIS A 307 -14.16 25.49 1.56
C HIS A 307 -14.73 26.66 2.38
N ALA A 308 -14.80 26.49 3.70
CA ALA A 308 -15.29 27.47 4.66
C ALA A 308 -16.69 28.07 4.34
N GLN A 309 -17.58 27.28 3.73
CA GLN A 309 -18.96 27.69 3.48
C GLN A 309 -19.83 27.44 4.72
N GLU A 310 -20.34 28.52 5.33
CA GLU A 310 -21.08 28.43 6.61
C GLU A 310 -22.60 28.23 6.46
N PHE A 311 -23.18 28.65 5.33
CA PHE A 311 -24.65 28.79 5.19
C PHE A 311 -25.30 27.84 4.19
N THR A 312 -24.52 27.13 3.38
CA THR A 312 -25.06 26.20 2.38
C THR A 312 -24.68 24.79 2.80
N PRO A 313 -25.68 23.89 2.97
CA PRO A 313 -25.37 22.51 3.29
C PRO A 313 -24.61 21.88 2.13
N PRO A 314 -23.61 21.03 2.41
CA PRO A 314 -22.95 20.25 1.36
C PRO A 314 -23.96 19.36 0.64
N THR A 315 -23.65 19.03 -0.60
CA THR A 315 -24.38 17.97 -1.34
C THR A 315 -24.02 16.63 -0.71
N GLU A 316 -25.03 15.83 -0.40
CA GLU A 316 -24.86 14.49 0.17
C GLU A 316 -25.01 13.42 -0.90
N VAL A 317 -24.14 12.42 -0.87
CA VAL A 317 -24.15 11.26 -1.74
C VAL A 317 -24.01 10.03 -0.85
N GLU A 318 -25.03 9.17 -0.86
CA GLU A 318 -24.98 7.89 -0.14
C GLU A 318 -24.05 6.93 -0.87
N LEU A 319 -23.08 6.37 -0.13
CA LEU A 319 -22.16 5.37 -0.63
C LEU A 319 -22.76 3.96 -0.44
N SER A 320 -22.45 3.06 -1.38
CA SER A 320 -22.88 1.67 -1.35
C SER A 320 -21.79 0.76 -1.92
N ASP A 321 -22.00 -0.56 -1.84
CA ASP A 321 -21.12 -1.55 -2.48
C ASP A 321 -21.05 -1.38 -4.01
N GLU A 322 -22.05 -0.73 -4.63
CA GLU A 322 -22.10 -0.44 -6.08
C GLU A 322 -21.60 0.95 -6.45
N ARG A 323 -21.40 1.83 -5.45
CA ARG A 323 -20.87 3.18 -5.63
C ARG A 323 -19.99 3.55 -4.46
N THR A 324 -18.76 3.07 -4.52
CA THR A 324 -17.72 3.32 -3.51
C THR A 324 -17.20 4.76 -3.60
N VAL A 325 -16.45 5.18 -2.57
CA VAL A 325 -15.76 6.48 -2.59
C VAL A 325 -14.77 6.57 -3.76
N TRP A 326 -14.11 5.47 -4.12
CA TRP A 326 -13.17 5.40 -5.23
C TRP A 326 -13.85 5.59 -6.58
N GLU A 327 -14.99 4.94 -6.79
CA GLU A 327 -15.81 5.13 -8.00
C GLU A 327 -16.27 6.59 -8.11
N TYR A 328 -16.71 7.20 -7.01
CA TYR A 328 -17.09 8.61 -7.00
C TYR A 328 -15.92 9.54 -7.37
N LEU A 329 -14.76 9.38 -6.74
CA LEU A 329 -13.58 10.21 -7.04
C LEU A 329 -13.13 10.04 -8.49
N ALA A 330 -13.19 8.82 -9.02
CA ALA A 330 -12.85 8.52 -10.40
C ALA A 330 -13.83 9.19 -11.38
N GLU A 331 -15.14 9.07 -11.15
CA GLU A 331 -16.18 9.78 -11.91
C GLU A 331 -16.02 11.30 -11.85
N TYR A 332 -15.65 11.83 -10.69
CA TYR A 332 -15.45 13.27 -10.48
C TYR A 332 -14.26 13.82 -11.27
N MET A 333 -13.16 13.06 -11.35
CA MET A 333 -11.93 13.48 -12.02
C MET A 333 -11.88 13.14 -13.51
N GLU A 334 -12.60 12.11 -13.98
CA GLU A 334 -12.55 11.64 -15.38
C GLU A 334 -12.75 12.77 -16.42
N PRO A 335 -13.75 13.68 -16.29
CA PRO A 335 -13.93 14.76 -17.26
C PRO A 335 -12.74 15.72 -17.31
N LYS A 336 -12.12 16.00 -16.15
CA LYS A 336 -10.97 16.90 -16.03
C LYS A 336 -9.70 16.25 -16.59
N ILE A 337 -9.52 14.96 -16.33
CA ILE A 337 -8.42 14.16 -16.90
C ILE A 337 -8.52 14.09 -18.41
N THR A 338 -9.71 13.78 -18.93
CA THR A 338 -9.96 13.74 -20.38
C THR A 338 -9.59 15.05 -21.08
N LEU A 339 -9.74 16.18 -20.37
CA LEU A 339 -9.44 17.51 -20.86
C LEU A 339 -7.93 17.84 -20.83
N HIS A 340 -7.23 17.50 -19.74
CA HIS A 340 -5.87 17.98 -19.48
C HIS A 340 -4.77 16.90 -19.57
N LYS A 341 -5.10 15.62 -19.81
CA LYS A 341 -4.09 14.53 -19.88
C LYS A 341 -2.99 14.75 -20.91
N SER A 342 -3.31 15.42 -22.03
CA SER A 342 -2.35 15.76 -23.09
C SER A 342 -1.72 17.15 -22.95
N ASP A 343 -1.83 17.80 -21.79
CA ASP A 343 -1.24 19.11 -21.57
C ASP A 343 0.30 19.06 -21.70
N PRO A 344 0.93 20.01 -22.42
CA PRO A 344 2.36 19.97 -22.69
C PRO A 344 3.24 20.36 -21.49
N LEU A 345 2.70 20.96 -20.43
CA LEU A 345 3.49 21.33 -19.25
C LEU A 345 3.89 20.08 -18.50
N ASP A 346 5.17 19.72 -18.46
CA ASP A 346 5.71 18.57 -17.74
C ASP A 346 5.86 18.84 -16.23
N LEU A 347 4.74 19.20 -15.59
CA LEU A 347 4.65 19.50 -14.16
C LEU A 347 3.93 18.37 -13.41
N PRO A 348 4.35 18.03 -12.19
CA PRO A 348 3.78 16.91 -11.45
C PRO A 348 2.32 17.12 -11.05
N PHE A 349 1.90 18.37 -10.88
CA PHE A 349 0.55 18.77 -10.51
C PHE A 349 0.23 20.13 -11.13
N ILE A 350 -0.83 20.23 -11.93
CA ILE A 350 -1.32 21.51 -12.48
C ILE A 350 -2.70 21.92 -11.94
N GLY A 351 -3.24 21.09 -11.05
CA GLY A 351 -4.62 21.14 -10.56
C GLY A 351 -5.19 19.73 -10.44
N GLY A 352 -6.29 19.58 -9.70
CA GLY A 352 -6.90 18.30 -9.35
C GLY A 352 -7.08 18.15 -7.84
N LEU A 353 -7.20 16.91 -7.37
CA LEU A 353 -7.47 16.62 -5.97
C LEU A 353 -6.18 16.61 -5.13
N VAL A 354 -6.23 17.27 -3.97
CA VAL A 354 -5.17 17.25 -2.94
C VAL A 354 -5.82 16.96 -1.59
N GLY A 355 -5.27 16.02 -0.83
CA GLY A 355 -5.86 15.64 0.45
C GLY A 355 -5.31 14.35 1.02
N TYR A 356 -6.12 13.69 1.84
CA TYR A 356 -5.79 12.41 2.44
C TYR A 356 -6.94 11.40 2.39
N VAL A 357 -6.56 10.13 2.52
CA VAL A 357 -7.44 9.00 2.76
C VAL A 357 -7.03 8.38 4.11
N SER A 358 -7.97 8.26 5.04
CA SER A 358 -7.79 7.62 6.35
C SER A 358 -7.54 6.13 6.18
N TYR A 359 -6.97 5.48 7.20
CA TYR A 359 -6.74 4.04 7.19
C TYR A 359 -8.05 3.23 7.00
N GLU A 360 -9.16 3.74 7.52
CA GLU A 360 -10.51 3.20 7.35
C GLU A 360 -11.19 3.62 6.04
N GLN A 361 -10.45 4.26 5.12
CA GLN A 361 -10.89 4.72 3.79
C GLN A 361 -11.82 5.94 3.78
N ASP A 362 -11.86 6.71 4.87
CA ASP A 362 -12.51 8.03 4.83
C ASP A 362 -11.65 9.01 4.04
N VAL A 363 -12.25 9.75 3.12
CA VAL A 363 -11.52 10.72 2.29
C VAL A 363 -11.73 12.15 2.78
N SER A 364 -10.74 13.00 2.56
CA SER A 364 -10.88 14.45 2.67
C SER A 364 -9.99 15.11 1.63
N MET A 365 -10.60 15.61 0.55
CA MET A 365 -9.94 16.09 -0.66
C MET A 365 -10.43 17.49 -1.03
N ALA A 366 -9.51 18.37 -1.42
CA ALA A 366 -9.82 19.67 -2.02
C ALA A 366 -9.51 19.64 -3.52
N ASP A 367 -10.41 20.18 -4.33
CA ASP A 367 -10.23 20.35 -5.78
C ASP A 367 -9.53 21.67 -6.09
N ILE A 368 -8.23 21.59 -6.35
CA ILE A 368 -7.35 22.74 -6.52
C ILE A 368 -7.25 23.12 -7.99
N ASP A 369 -7.50 24.40 -8.29
CA ASP A 369 -7.39 24.98 -9.64
C ASP A 369 -6.31 26.06 -9.78
N LYS A 370 -5.69 26.46 -8.66
CA LYS A 370 -4.63 27.46 -8.52
C LYS A 370 -3.53 26.87 -7.65
N THR A 371 -2.33 26.77 -8.19
CA THR A 371 -1.21 26.11 -7.51
C THR A 371 0.11 26.82 -7.73
N ILE A 372 1.01 26.67 -6.75
CA ILE A 372 2.41 27.09 -6.83
C ILE A 372 3.26 25.84 -6.58
N LEU A 373 4.16 25.53 -7.52
CA LEU A 373 5.11 24.43 -7.42
C LEU A 373 6.52 24.97 -7.25
N ILE A 374 7.30 24.36 -6.37
CA ILE A 374 8.70 24.70 -6.14
C ILE A 374 9.53 23.46 -6.49
N ASP A 375 10.38 23.57 -7.50
CA ASP A 375 11.36 22.55 -7.88
C ASP A 375 12.69 22.84 -7.20
N SER A 376 12.99 22.12 -6.13
CA SER A 376 14.25 22.28 -5.39
C SER A 376 15.48 21.82 -6.18
N SER A 377 15.30 20.96 -7.19
CA SER A 377 16.42 20.40 -7.96
C SER A 377 16.90 21.32 -9.09
N HIS A 378 16.01 22.14 -9.65
CA HIS A 378 16.34 23.10 -10.71
C HIS A 378 16.20 24.57 -10.28
N ASN A 379 15.87 24.81 -9.00
CA ASN A 379 15.62 26.13 -8.42
C ASN A 379 14.59 26.96 -9.20
N ARG A 380 13.45 26.34 -9.53
CA ARG A 380 12.35 26.96 -10.28
C ARG A 380 11.06 27.00 -9.46
N ILE A 381 10.27 28.05 -9.65
CA ILE A 381 8.90 28.17 -9.13
C ILE A 381 7.97 28.23 -10.32
N PHE A 382 6.90 27.45 -10.31
CA PHE A 382 5.85 27.48 -11.32
C PHE A 382 4.56 27.93 -10.66
N ILE A 383 3.96 28.99 -11.17
CA ILE A 383 2.66 29.49 -10.73
C ILE A 383 1.67 29.08 -11.82
N VAL A 384 0.70 28.25 -11.47
CA VAL A 384 -0.16 27.56 -12.43
C VAL A 384 -1.62 27.74 -12.06
N SER A 385 -2.47 27.96 -13.06
CA SER A 385 -3.92 27.86 -12.89
C SER A 385 -4.62 27.25 -14.10
N ILE A 386 -5.56 26.35 -13.81
CA ILE A 386 -6.53 25.79 -14.77
C ILE A 386 -7.91 26.46 -14.64
N ASN A 387 -8.03 27.49 -13.79
CA ASN A 387 -9.27 28.22 -13.62
C ASN A 387 -9.55 29.10 -14.85
N ALA A 388 -10.69 28.89 -15.50
CA ALA A 388 -11.05 29.59 -16.73
C ALA A 388 -11.46 31.05 -16.53
N ASP A 389 -11.88 31.44 -15.32
CA ASP A 389 -12.45 32.76 -15.05
C ASP A 389 -11.39 33.79 -14.63
N ASN A 390 -10.43 33.38 -13.79
CA ASN A 390 -9.43 34.29 -13.22
C ASN A 390 -8.01 33.72 -13.13
N GLY A 391 -7.71 32.64 -13.88
CA GLY A 391 -6.40 32.00 -13.87
C GLY A 391 -5.25 32.93 -14.28
N GLU A 392 -5.43 33.72 -15.35
CA GLU A 392 -4.41 34.67 -15.82
C GLU A 392 -4.08 35.75 -14.78
N THR A 393 -5.11 36.34 -14.17
CA THR A 393 -4.94 37.35 -13.11
C THR A 393 -4.22 36.77 -11.91
N PHE A 394 -4.60 35.58 -11.45
CA PHE A 394 -3.93 34.90 -10.34
C PHE A 394 -2.44 34.68 -10.62
N VAL A 395 -2.10 34.19 -11.82
CA VAL A 395 -0.71 33.92 -12.20
C VAL A 395 0.11 35.20 -12.19
N SER A 396 -0.39 36.26 -12.83
CA SER A 396 0.30 37.56 -12.91
C SER A 396 0.51 38.19 -11.53
N GLU A 397 -0.56 38.32 -10.73
CA GLU A 397 -0.48 38.98 -9.40
C GLU A 397 0.43 38.20 -8.43
N THR A 398 0.36 36.87 -8.47
CA THR A 398 1.19 36.00 -7.64
C THR A 398 2.65 36.04 -8.08
N SER A 399 2.91 36.13 -9.39
CA SER A 399 4.28 36.22 -9.93
C SER A 399 4.98 37.50 -9.51
N ASP A 400 4.31 38.64 -9.60
CA ASP A 400 4.83 39.92 -9.14
C ASP A 400 5.18 39.86 -7.64
N LEU A 401 4.28 39.30 -6.84
CA LEU A 401 4.43 39.17 -5.40
C LEU A 401 5.61 38.27 -5.00
N ILE A 402 5.77 37.13 -5.67
CA ILE A 402 6.88 36.20 -5.42
C ILE A 402 8.20 36.80 -5.93
N SER A 403 8.19 37.47 -7.08
CA SER A 403 9.37 38.17 -7.60
C SER A 403 9.88 39.20 -6.60
N ASP A 404 8.99 39.99 -5.99
CA ASP A 404 9.31 40.93 -4.93
C ASP A 404 9.84 40.27 -3.65
N LEU A 405 9.33 39.08 -3.30
CA LEU A 405 9.87 38.28 -2.20
C LEU A 405 11.31 37.83 -2.50
N LEU A 406 11.58 37.37 -3.73
CA LEU A 406 12.87 36.84 -4.13
C LEU A 406 13.99 37.89 -4.16
N LEU A 407 13.63 39.17 -4.33
CA LEU A 407 14.56 40.31 -4.28
C LEU A 407 15.00 40.72 -2.86
N LYS A 408 14.27 40.28 -1.82
CA LYS A 408 14.54 40.65 -0.42
C LYS A 408 15.58 39.71 0.20
N PRO A 409 16.36 40.18 1.20
CA PRO A 409 17.28 39.31 1.93
C PRO A 409 16.51 38.17 2.62
N VAL A 410 17.08 36.96 2.56
CA VAL A 410 16.47 35.76 3.11
C VAL A 410 16.41 35.86 4.63
N ILE A 411 15.23 36.06 5.18
CA ILE A 411 14.95 35.87 6.60
C ILE A 411 14.42 34.45 6.74
N ASP A 412 15.09 33.63 7.54
CA ASP A 412 14.65 32.25 7.77
C ASP A 412 13.33 32.26 8.58
N PRO A 413 12.21 31.77 7.99
CA PRO A 413 10.88 31.83 8.61
C PRO A 413 10.77 30.95 9.86
N LEU A 414 11.78 30.11 10.15
CA LEU A 414 11.85 29.24 11.31
C LEU A 414 12.77 29.78 12.42
N THR A 415 13.40 30.94 12.22
CA THR A 415 14.35 31.54 13.19
C THR A 415 13.67 31.77 14.53
N ASP A 416 12.57 32.52 14.53
CA ASP A 416 11.82 32.92 15.73
C ASP A 416 10.75 31.88 16.14
N VAL A 417 10.71 30.73 15.45
CA VAL A 417 9.79 29.65 15.79
C VAL A 417 10.33 28.91 17.02
N PRO A 418 9.55 28.78 18.11
CA PRO A 418 9.99 28.06 19.30
C PRO A 418 10.25 26.58 19.01
N GLU A 419 11.04 25.92 19.85
CA GLU A 419 11.29 24.47 19.70
C GLU A 419 10.10 23.61 20.12
N SER A 420 9.26 24.12 21.04
CA SER A 420 8.06 23.43 21.51
C SER A 420 6.99 24.41 21.96
N CYS A 421 5.76 23.92 22.14
CA CYS A 421 4.65 24.69 22.66
C CYS A 421 4.70 24.89 24.19
N LYS A 422 5.71 24.35 24.90
CA LYS A 422 5.76 24.35 26.37
C LYS A 422 5.64 25.73 27.00
N ASP A 423 6.28 26.73 26.39
CA ASP A 423 6.30 28.10 26.89
C ASP A 423 5.17 28.97 26.32
N ILE A 424 4.32 28.40 25.45
CA ILE A 424 3.17 29.08 24.84
C ILE A 424 1.92 28.89 25.71
N PHE A 425 1.77 27.72 26.31
CA PHE A 425 0.56 27.36 27.03
C PHE A 425 0.55 27.89 28.46
N SER A 426 -0.62 28.36 28.89
CA SER A 426 -0.91 28.77 30.26
C SER A 426 -0.89 27.58 31.22
N GLN A 427 -1.21 26.39 30.72
CA GLN A 427 -1.18 25.12 31.44
C GLN A 427 -0.50 24.03 30.61
N PRO A 428 0.23 23.09 31.24
CA PRO A 428 0.88 22.01 30.50
C PRO A 428 -0.15 21.12 29.79
N PRO A 429 0.14 20.63 28.58
CA PRO A 429 -0.71 19.66 27.89
C PRO A 429 -0.96 18.41 28.75
N HIS A 430 -2.16 17.86 28.65
CA HIS A 430 -2.45 16.54 29.22
C HIS A 430 -2.11 15.46 28.18
N TYR A 431 -1.32 14.47 28.59
CA TYR A 431 -0.86 13.39 27.73
C TYR A 431 -1.45 12.06 28.18
N ASP A 432 -2.22 11.44 27.30
CA ASP A 432 -2.67 10.05 27.44
C ASP A 432 -1.76 9.17 26.57
N LEU A 433 -0.75 8.57 27.22
CA LEU A 433 0.23 7.70 26.57
C LEU A 433 -0.22 6.24 26.60
N PRO A 434 0.17 5.42 25.60
CA PRO A 434 -0.06 3.99 25.64
C PRO A 434 0.52 3.35 26.92
N SER A 435 -0.19 2.39 27.51
CA SER A 435 0.36 1.55 28.59
C SER A 435 1.36 0.55 28.03
N LYS A 436 2.55 0.50 28.65
CA LYS A 436 3.60 -0.45 28.29
C LYS A 436 3.14 -1.88 28.43
N GLU A 437 2.57 -2.23 29.58
CA GLU A 437 2.11 -3.58 29.89
C GLU A 437 1.05 -4.04 28.89
N ALA A 438 0.05 -3.19 28.61
CA ALA A 438 -1.00 -3.50 27.65
C ALA A 438 -0.44 -3.68 26.23
N TYR A 439 0.53 -2.86 25.80
CA TYR A 439 1.14 -3.00 24.48
C TYR A 439 1.96 -4.30 24.35
N LEU A 440 2.72 -4.68 25.40
CA LEU A 440 3.44 -5.95 25.42
C LEU A 440 2.51 -7.17 25.33
N ASP A 441 1.33 -7.10 25.96
CA ASP A 441 0.32 -8.17 25.88
C ASP A 441 -0.32 -8.26 24.49
N LYS A 442 -0.50 -7.11 23.81
CA LYS A 442 -0.95 -7.07 22.41
C LYS A 442 0.09 -7.65 21.47
N ILE A 443 1.38 -7.39 21.69
CA ILE A 443 2.47 -8.01 20.91
C ILE A 443 2.43 -9.54 21.07
N ARG A 444 2.28 -10.04 22.31
CA ARG A 444 2.16 -11.48 22.56
C ARG A 444 0.95 -12.07 21.83
N SER A 445 -0.19 -11.38 21.86
CA SER A 445 -1.39 -11.78 21.11
C SER A 445 -1.15 -11.82 19.60
N CYS A 446 -0.43 -10.84 19.04
CA CYS A 446 -0.01 -10.85 17.63
C CYS A 446 0.79 -12.13 17.34
N GLN A 447 1.81 -12.45 18.15
CA GLN A 447 2.64 -13.63 17.95
C GLN A 447 1.87 -14.94 18.03
N GLU A 448 0.81 -15.03 18.84
CA GLU A 448 -0.07 -16.22 18.84
C GLU A 448 -0.86 -16.36 17.53
N TYR A 449 -1.35 -15.27 16.95
CA TYR A 449 -1.96 -15.29 15.61
C TYR A 449 -0.96 -15.69 14.51
N LEU A 450 0.30 -15.26 14.62
CA LEU A 450 1.35 -15.69 13.69
C LEU A 450 1.61 -17.20 13.83
N LYS A 451 1.66 -17.73 15.06
CA LYS A 451 1.87 -19.17 15.33
C LYS A 451 0.70 -20.04 14.86
N SER A 452 -0.54 -19.54 14.91
CA SER A 452 -1.71 -20.27 14.40
C SER A 452 -1.80 -20.26 12.87
N GLY A 453 -1.03 -19.42 12.19
CA GLY A 453 -1.07 -19.24 10.75
C GLY A 453 -2.10 -18.23 10.27
N ASP A 454 -2.75 -17.48 11.17
CA ASP A 454 -3.74 -16.46 10.78
C ASP A 454 -3.10 -15.26 10.05
N SER A 455 -1.80 -15.02 10.24
CA SER A 455 -1.02 -14.00 9.53
C SER A 455 0.49 -14.34 9.58
N TYR A 456 1.30 -13.62 8.82
CA TYR A 456 2.77 -13.70 8.74
C TYR A 456 3.45 -12.48 9.40
N GLU A 457 2.78 -11.33 9.38
CA GLU A 457 3.23 -10.06 9.96
C GLU A 457 2.00 -9.24 10.37
N LEU A 458 2.06 -8.56 11.53
CA LEU A 458 1.04 -7.61 11.98
C LEU A 458 1.68 -6.29 12.40
N CYS A 459 1.37 -5.18 11.71
CA CYS A 459 1.83 -3.85 12.09
C CYS A 459 1.00 -3.31 13.25
N LEU A 460 1.37 -3.63 14.48
CA LEU A 460 0.66 -3.20 15.68
C LEU A 460 0.98 -1.75 16.02
N THR A 461 -0.06 -0.94 16.22
CA THR A 461 0.09 0.47 16.54
C THR A 461 -0.61 0.87 17.83
N ALA A 462 -0.21 2.02 18.37
CA ALA A 462 -0.85 2.67 19.49
C ALA A 462 -0.94 4.18 19.24
N GLN A 463 -1.91 4.81 19.88
CA GLN A 463 -2.17 6.23 19.71
C GLN A 463 -1.97 6.97 21.03
N THR A 464 -1.22 8.08 20.96
CA THR A 464 -1.11 9.07 22.04
C THR A 464 -2.12 10.18 21.80
N LYS A 465 -2.89 10.56 22.84
CA LYS A 465 -3.76 11.75 22.80
C LYS A 465 -3.13 12.88 23.61
N ILE A 466 -3.16 14.09 23.06
CA ILE A 466 -2.70 15.31 23.69
C ILE A 466 -3.88 16.28 23.77
N THR A 467 -4.32 16.58 24.99
CA THR A 467 -5.40 17.54 25.23
C THR A 467 -4.79 18.88 25.65
N LEU A 468 -5.13 19.92 24.88
CA LEU A 468 -4.72 21.30 25.12
C LEU A 468 -5.90 22.08 25.71
N GLN A 469 -5.63 22.97 26.67
CA GLN A 469 -6.63 23.91 27.18
C GLN A 469 -6.66 25.20 26.39
N ASP A 470 -5.49 25.64 25.92
CA ASP A 470 -5.36 26.83 25.09
C ASP A 470 -5.51 26.46 23.61
N ASP A 471 -5.96 27.43 22.80
CA ASP A 471 -5.93 27.31 21.36
C ASP A 471 -4.49 27.36 20.84
N LEU A 472 -4.21 26.51 19.86
CA LEU A 472 -2.93 26.46 19.18
C LEU A 472 -3.17 26.69 17.69
N ASP A 473 -2.43 27.64 17.12
CA ASP A 473 -2.37 27.82 15.67
C ASP A 473 -1.72 26.58 15.02
N PRO A 474 -2.46 25.80 14.21
CA PRO A 474 -1.90 24.64 13.52
C PRO A 474 -0.69 24.97 12.63
N TRP A 475 -0.63 26.18 12.07
CA TRP A 475 0.49 26.60 11.23
C TRP A 475 1.77 26.76 12.06
N LEU A 476 1.68 27.32 13.26
CA LEU A 476 2.80 27.40 14.18
C LEU A 476 3.30 26.00 14.56
N LEU A 477 2.39 25.07 14.83
CA LEU A 477 2.71 23.67 15.13
C LEU A 477 3.44 22.99 13.97
N TYR A 478 2.99 23.23 12.73
CA TYR A 478 3.68 22.75 11.53
C TYR A 478 5.11 23.30 11.42
N LYS A 479 5.31 24.60 11.62
CA LYS A 479 6.66 25.20 11.59
C LYS A 479 7.59 24.62 12.66
N MET A 480 7.08 24.32 13.86
CA MET A 480 7.86 23.65 14.90
C MET A 480 8.24 22.21 14.50
N LEU A 481 7.29 21.44 13.96
CA LEU A 481 7.54 20.09 13.48
C LEU A 481 8.58 20.09 12.36
N LEU A 482 8.44 21.01 11.40
CA LEU A 482 9.36 21.19 10.28
C LEU A 482 10.80 21.49 10.77
N LYS A 483 10.94 22.36 11.78
CA LYS A 483 12.22 22.69 12.40
C LYS A 483 12.87 21.48 13.10
N ASN A 484 12.08 20.68 13.80
CA ASN A 484 12.58 19.58 14.65
C ASN A 484 12.76 18.25 13.91
N ASN A 485 11.97 18.02 12.87
CA ASN A 485 11.90 16.76 12.13
C ASN A 485 11.48 17.02 10.66
N PRO A 486 12.35 17.61 9.82
CA PRO A 486 12.05 17.80 8.40
C PRO A 486 12.06 16.46 7.65
N ALA A 487 11.11 16.26 6.72
CA ALA A 487 10.94 15.02 5.98
C ALA A 487 10.64 15.26 4.48
N PRO A 488 10.90 14.26 3.61
CA PRO A 488 10.62 14.36 2.17
C PRO A 488 9.13 14.49 1.82
N TYR A 489 8.22 14.02 2.69
CA TYR A 489 6.78 14.09 2.47
C TYR A 489 6.08 14.76 3.66
N SER A 490 6.57 15.95 4.04
CA SER A 490 5.88 16.78 5.03
C SER A 490 4.60 17.37 4.43
N CYS A 491 3.57 17.59 5.23
CA CYS A 491 2.32 18.18 4.75
C CYS A 491 1.65 19.06 5.81
N PHE A 492 0.83 20.00 5.34
CA PHE A 492 -0.04 20.82 6.16
C PHE A 492 -1.40 20.93 5.50
N MET A 493 -2.43 20.43 6.19
CA MET A 493 -3.82 20.53 5.78
C MET A 493 -4.61 21.01 6.99
N ASP A 494 -5.19 22.19 6.88
CA ASP A 494 -6.03 22.77 7.92
C ASP A 494 -7.24 23.40 7.26
N ARG A 495 -8.32 23.61 8.04
CA ARG A 495 -9.57 24.29 7.64
C ARG A 495 -10.15 23.83 6.30
N GLY A 496 -11.35 23.25 6.34
CA GLY A 496 -11.98 22.69 5.15
C GLY A 496 -11.60 21.24 4.88
N PHE A 497 -10.87 20.60 5.79
CA PHE A 497 -10.70 19.15 5.86
C PHE A 497 -11.39 18.62 7.12
N GLU A 498 -11.71 17.32 7.15
CA GLU A 498 -12.39 16.68 8.31
C GLU A 498 -11.51 16.55 9.55
N ALA A 499 -10.21 16.58 9.34
CA ALA A 499 -9.18 16.68 10.34
C ALA A 499 -8.08 17.63 9.86
N THR A 500 -7.58 18.44 10.79
CA THR A 500 -6.32 19.17 10.61
C THR A 500 -5.19 18.17 10.67
N LEU A 501 -4.33 18.13 9.65
CA LEU A 501 -3.17 17.25 9.52
C LEU A 501 -1.88 18.08 9.45
N VAL A 502 -0.97 17.80 10.37
CA VAL A 502 0.39 18.35 10.42
C VAL A 502 1.35 17.18 10.31
N GLY A 503 1.92 16.98 9.11
CA GLY A 503 2.63 15.77 8.76
C GLY A 503 4.12 15.95 8.51
N SER A 504 4.90 14.91 8.84
CA SER A 504 6.32 14.83 8.52
C SER A 504 6.75 13.40 8.15
N SER A 505 6.13 12.87 7.10
CA SER A 505 6.35 11.49 6.69
C SER A 505 7.67 11.32 5.93
N PRO A 506 8.47 10.29 6.28
CA PRO A 506 9.65 9.91 5.52
C PRO A 506 9.35 8.94 4.36
N GLU A 507 8.13 8.40 4.26
CA GLU A 507 7.82 7.24 3.41
C GLU A 507 6.80 7.58 2.32
N ARG A 508 7.21 7.39 1.07
CA ARG A 508 6.29 7.35 -0.07
C ARG A 508 5.56 6.02 -0.03
N PHE A 509 4.24 6.08 -0.12
CA PHE A 509 3.43 4.89 -0.34
C PHE A 509 3.55 4.46 -1.80
N MET A 510 3.10 5.30 -2.72
CA MET A 510 3.15 5.06 -4.16
C MET A 510 3.19 6.37 -4.95
N SER A 511 3.65 6.29 -6.19
CA SER A 511 3.51 7.36 -7.18
C SER A 511 3.26 6.76 -8.55
N TRP A 512 2.62 7.51 -9.44
CA TRP A 512 2.49 7.16 -10.85
C TRP A 512 2.57 8.41 -11.72
N ASN A 513 3.23 8.30 -12.87
CA ASN A 513 3.38 9.40 -13.81
C ASN A 513 2.27 9.42 -14.86
N ARG A 514 2.27 10.46 -15.71
CA ARG A 514 1.29 10.61 -16.82
C ARG A 514 1.34 9.49 -17.84
N GLN A 515 2.49 8.83 -17.97
CA GLN A 515 2.69 7.66 -18.83
C GLN A 515 2.18 6.37 -18.18
N GLY A 516 1.60 6.43 -16.98
CA GLY A 516 1.08 5.26 -16.28
C GLY A 516 2.15 4.38 -15.63
N THR A 517 3.42 4.80 -15.60
CA THR A 517 4.45 4.09 -14.82
C THR A 517 4.23 4.36 -13.35
N CYS A 518 3.94 3.32 -12.57
CA CYS A 518 3.80 3.40 -11.13
C CYS A 518 5.06 2.87 -10.42
N GLU A 519 5.31 3.39 -9.22
CA GLU A 519 6.46 3.02 -8.38
C GLU A 519 6.07 3.01 -6.90
N PHE A 520 6.49 1.95 -6.21
CA PHE A 520 6.49 1.82 -4.75
C PHE A 520 7.92 1.74 -4.23
N ARG A 521 8.15 2.35 -3.06
CA ARG A 521 9.45 2.33 -2.37
C ARG A 521 9.30 2.01 -0.89
N PRO A 522 8.89 0.78 -0.52
CA PRO A 522 8.81 0.40 0.88
C PRO A 522 10.19 0.52 1.54
N ILE A 523 10.20 1.11 2.73
CA ILE A 523 11.40 1.29 3.55
C ILE A 523 11.27 0.38 4.78
N LYS A 524 12.29 -0.44 5.04
CA LYS A 524 12.42 -1.20 6.30
C LYS A 524 13.84 -1.03 6.83
N GLY A 525 14.03 -1.03 8.15
CA GLY A 525 15.32 -0.76 8.77
C GLY A 525 15.90 0.64 8.49
N THR A 526 16.43 1.30 9.52
CA THR A 526 17.10 2.60 9.34
C THR A 526 18.27 2.70 10.31
N VAL A 527 19.46 2.93 9.78
CA VAL A 527 20.68 3.12 10.57
C VAL A 527 21.10 4.59 10.47
N LYS A 528 21.26 5.24 11.62
CA LYS A 528 21.70 6.64 11.69
C LYS A 528 23.17 6.76 11.29
N LYS A 529 23.52 7.78 10.52
CA LYS A 529 24.92 8.09 10.25
C LYS A 529 25.57 8.69 11.51
N THR A 530 26.61 8.03 11.98
CA THR A 530 27.55 8.53 13.00
C THR A 530 28.95 8.58 12.38
N PRO A 531 29.92 9.31 12.95
CA PRO A 531 31.28 9.41 12.40
C PRO A 531 31.97 8.04 12.19
N ASP A 532 31.56 7.02 12.93
CA ASP A 532 32.06 5.65 12.86
C ASP A 532 31.17 4.69 12.04
N MET A 533 30.02 5.15 11.53
CA MET A 533 29.10 4.34 10.74
C MET A 533 29.48 4.33 9.25
N THR A 534 30.14 3.27 8.82
CA THR A 534 30.42 3.01 7.40
C THR A 534 29.24 2.32 6.71
N ARG A 535 29.19 2.38 5.37
CA ARG A 535 28.21 1.65 4.58
C ARG A 535 28.23 0.14 4.87
N GLU A 536 29.41 -0.48 4.93
CA GLU A 536 29.57 -1.90 5.25
C GLU A 536 28.97 -2.27 6.62
N ARG A 537 29.16 -1.41 7.63
CA ARG A 537 28.56 -1.61 8.97
C ARG A 537 27.04 -1.46 8.93
N ALA A 538 26.53 -0.47 8.20
CA ALA A 538 25.10 -0.31 8.02
C ALA A 538 24.48 -1.51 7.28
N GLU A 539 25.14 -2.02 6.24
CA GLU A 539 24.74 -3.23 5.52
C GLU A 539 24.73 -4.45 6.43
N ALA A 540 25.71 -4.62 7.31
CA ALA A 540 25.72 -5.71 8.28
C ALA A 540 24.57 -5.61 9.30
N LEU A 541 24.20 -4.40 9.72
CA LEU A 541 23.09 -4.17 10.64
C LEU A 541 21.71 -4.31 9.97
N LEU A 542 21.60 -4.00 8.67
CA LEU A 542 20.35 -4.05 7.91
C LEU A 542 20.09 -5.40 7.23
N ASN A 543 21.12 -6.22 7.00
CA ASN A 543 20.99 -7.55 6.38
C ASN A 543 20.70 -8.67 7.40
N THR A 544 19.92 -8.40 8.44
CA THR A 544 19.48 -9.48 9.35
C THR A 544 18.35 -10.28 8.74
N THR A 545 18.17 -11.53 9.19
CA THR A 545 17.06 -12.39 8.74
C THR A 545 15.69 -11.75 9.03
N LYS A 546 15.55 -11.03 10.14
CA LYS A 546 14.33 -10.31 10.51
C LYS A 546 14.01 -9.21 9.49
N GLU A 547 14.93 -8.27 9.31
CA GLU A 547 14.73 -7.11 8.41
C GLU A 547 14.50 -7.53 6.95
N ARG A 548 15.22 -8.56 6.49
CA ARG A 548 15.03 -9.12 5.14
C ARG A 548 13.68 -9.81 5.01
N GLY A 549 13.24 -10.58 6.01
CA GLY A 549 11.94 -11.24 6.00
C GLY A 549 10.78 -10.24 5.98
N GLU A 550 10.84 -9.20 6.82
CA GLU A 550 9.87 -8.10 6.83
C GLU A 550 9.81 -7.37 5.49
N ASN A 551 10.97 -7.00 4.94
CA ASN A 551 10.99 -6.32 3.64
C ASN A 551 10.43 -7.24 2.53
N LEU A 552 10.76 -8.54 2.57
CA LEU A 552 10.29 -9.51 1.58
C LEU A 552 8.77 -9.65 1.59
N MET A 553 8.17 -9.79 2.77
CA MET A 553 6.72 -9.88 2.94
C MET A 553 6.02 -8.67 2.31
N ILE A 554 6.53 -7.47 2.55
CA ILE A 554 5.97 -6.25 1.97
C ILE A 554 6.21 -6.17 0.45
N VAL A 555 7.37 -6.58 -0.04
CA VAL A 555 7.65 -6.62 -1.50
C VAL A 555 6.69 -7.56 -2.22
N ASP A 556 6.49 -8.77 -1.71
CA ASP A 556 5.59 -9.74 -2.34
C ASP A 556 4.12 -9.31 -2.24
N LEU A 557 3.73 -8.65 -1.14
CA LEU A 557 2.40 -8.05 -1.01
C LEU A 557 2.18 -6.93 -2.03
N ILE A 558 3.13 -6.02 -2.22
CA ILE A 558 3.03 -4.94 -3.22
C ILE A 558 3.00 -5.52 -4.64
N ARG A 559 3.79 -6.56 -4.92
CA ARG A 559 3.74 -7.25 -6.21
C ARG A 559 2.35 -7.83 -6.46
N HIS A 560 1.73 -8.41 -5.44
CA HIS A 560 0.38 -8.95 -5.54
C HIS A 560 -0.64 -7.85 -5.81
N ASP A 561 -0.59 -6.74 -5.06
CA ASP A 561 -1.48 -5.59 -5.27
C ASP A 561 -1.40 -5.09 -6.72
N LEU A 562 -0.18 -4.95 -7.25
CA LEU A 562 0.02 -4.51 -8.63
C LEU A 562 -0.41 -5.55 -9.67
N ASN A 563 -0.13 -6.84 -9.44
CA ASN A 563 -0.48 -7.92 -10.37
C ASN A 563 -1.99 -8.16 -10.48
N GLN A 564 -2.81 -7.58 -9.60
CA GLN A 564 -4.27 -7.56 -9.77
C GLN A 564 -4.68 -6.81 -11.05
N LEU A 565 -3.95 -5.75 -11.38
CA LEU A 565 -4.27 -4.81 -12.45
C LEU A 565 -3.28 -4.86 -13.61
N LEU A 566 -2.02 -5.13 -13.31
CA LEU A 566 -0.88 -4.98 -14.20
C LEU A 566 -0.31 -6.33 -14.62
N ASN A 567 0.13 -6.43 -15.86
CA ASN A 567 0.74 -7.66 -16.38
C ASN A 567 2.29 -7.61 -16.36
N ASN A 568 2.91 -6.48 -16.01
CA ASN A 568 4.36 -6.25 -16.13
C ASN A 568 5.02 -5.71 -14.86
N VAL A 569 4.65 -6.26 -13.71
CA VAL A 569 5.24 -5.87 -12.42
C VAL A 569 6.68 -6.37 -12.31
N ARG A 570 7.59 -5.47 -11.94
CA ARG A 570 9.02 -5.76 -11.78
C ARG A 570 9.58 -5.21 -10.47
N VAL A 571 10.60 -5.88 -9.94
CA VAL A 571 11.37 -5.43 -8.78
C VAL A 571 12.73 -4.96 -9.26
N ASP A 572 12.88 -3.64 -9.44
CA ASP A 572 14.10 -3.00 -9.97
C ASP A 572 15.24 -3.02 -8.94
N LYS A 573 14.91 -2.92 -7.65
CA LYS A 573 15.85 -3.04 -6.53
C LYS A 573 15.20 -3.87 -5.43
N LEU A 574 15.95 -4.81 -4.86
CA LEU A 574 15.47 -5.68 -3.80
C LEU A 574 16.43 -5.58 -2.61
N MET A 575 15.91 -5.12 -1.46
CA MET A 575 16.63 -5.03 -0.19
C MET A 575 18.02 -4.39 -0.33
N THR A 576 18.10 -3.27 -1.06
CA THR A 576 19.36 -2.58 -1.28
C THR A 576 19.52 -1.48 -0.24
N VAL A 577 20.69 -1.41 0.39
CA VAL A 577 21.01 -0.29 1.29
C VAL A 577 21.27 0.96 0.46
N GLU A 578 20.38 1.94 0.61
CA GLU A 578 20.52 3.27 0.03
C GLU A 578 21.10 4.24 1.07
N GLU A 579 22.01 5.08 0.60
CA GLU A 579 22.67 6.09 1.41
C GLU A 579 21.97 7.44 1.23
N TYR A 580 21.45 7.98 2.34
CA TYR A 580 20.86 9.31 2.41
C TYR A 580 21.75 10.24 3.24
N HIS A 581 21.48 11.54 3.25
CA HIS A 581 22.33 12.52 3.94
C HIS A 581 22.57 12.18 5.42
N THR A 582 21.54 11.73 6.15
CA THR A 582 21.62 11.48 7.61
C THR A 582 21.48 10.02 8.03
N VAL A 583 21.12 9.12 7.12
CA VAL A 583 20.77 7.72 7.43
C VAL A 583 21.15 6.78 6.28
N TYR A 584 21.26 5.50 6.59
CA TYR A 584 21.21 4.40 5.63
C TYR A 584 19.87 3.67 5.80
N GLN A 585 19.25 3.26 4.69
CA GLN A 585 17.93 2.60 4.70
C GLN A 585 17.90 1.40 3.77
N LEU A 586 17.20 0.33 4.16
CA LEU A 586 16.96 -0.81 3.29
C LEU A 586 15.73 -0.49 2.42
N VAL A 587 15.95 -0.38 1.11
CA VAL A 587 14.93 0.03 0.15
C VAL A 587 14.74 -1.06 -0.90
N SER A 588 13.48 -1.32 -1.24
CA SER A 588 13.09 -2.07 -2.42
C SER A 588 12.31 -1.14 -3.36
N VAL A 589 12.44 -1.34 -4.67
CA VAL A 589 11.76 -0.52 -5.70
C VAL A 589 10.96 -1.45 -6.59
N ILE A 590 9.63 -1.34 -6.50
CA ILE A 590 8.68 -2.12 -7.29
C ILE A 590 8.02 -1.18 -8.29
N LYS A 591 7.93 -1.60 -9.56
CA LYS A 591 7.31 -0.83 -10.64
C LYS A 591 6.36 -1.66 -11.47
N GLY A 592 5.42 -0.98 -12.10
CA GLY A 592 4.55 -1.54 -13.13
C GLY A 592 4.12 -0.46 -14.11
N GLU A 593 3.50 -0.85 -15.21
CA GLU A 593 2.94 0.10 -16.18
C GLU A 593 1.44 -0.14 -16.31
N LEU A 594 0.68 0.92 -16.06
CA LEU A 594 -0.76 0.94 -16.23
C LEU A 594 -1.11 0.74 -17.71
N PRO A 595 -1.89 -0.29 -18.09
CA PRO A 595 -2.28 -0.47 -19.48
C PRO A 595 -3.12 0.72 -19.94
N HIS A 596 -2.69 1.37 -21.02
CA HIS A 596 -3.15 2.69 -21.48
C HIS A 596 -4.64 2.83 -21.90
N GLN A 597 -5.54 1.91 -21.58
CA GLN A 597 -6.91 1.94 -22.13
C GLN A 597 -8.04 1.69 -21.14
N ASP A 598 -7.80 0.99 -20.02
CA ASP A 598 -8.89 0.55 -19.15
C ASP A 598 -8.86 1.14 -17.74
N TYR A 599 -7.68 1.37 -17.14
CA TYR A 599 -7.55 1.89 -15.78
C TYR A 599 -7.02 3.34 -15.76
N LEU A 600 -7.33 4.07 -14.70
CA LEU A 600 -6.71 5.33 -14.30
C LEU A 600 -5.73 5.10 -13.15
N GLY A 601 -4.93 6.11 -12.81
CA GLY A 601 -3.99 5.97 -11.71
C GLY A 601 -4.65 5.73 -10.35
N ILE A 602 -5.88 6.20 -10.15
CA ILE A 602 -6.65 5.99 -8.92
C ILE A 602 -7.01 4.52 -8.68
N ASP A 603 -7.15 3.71 -9.73
CA ASP A 603 -7.39 2.27 -9.60
C ASP A 603 -6.20 1.57 -8.90
N LEU A 604 -4.96 2.02 -9.17
CA LEU A 604 -3.79 1.51 -8.45
C LEU A 604 -3.88 1.81 -6.95
N LEU A 605 -4.29 3.02 -6.60
CA LEU A 605 -4.40 3.45 -5.22
C LEU A 605 -5.46 2.62 -4.48
N ASP A 606 -6.67 2.50 -5.01
CA ASP A 606 -7.75 1.70 -4.45
C ASP A 606 -7.30 0.25 -4.15
N HIS A 607 -6.77 -0.44 -5.16
CA HIS A 607 -6.40 -1.86 -5.03
C HIS A 607 -5.13 -2.12 -4.19
N SER A 608 -4.33 -1.09 -3.93
CA SER A 608 -3.15 -1.21 -3.08
C SER A 608 -3.41 -0.74 -1.64
N PHE A 609 -4.51 -0.04 -1.39
CA PHE A 609 -4.80 0.56 -0.09
C PHE A 609 -5.34 -0.46 0.93
N PRO A 610 -5.08 -0.30 2.24
CA PRO A 610 -4.12 0.60 2.88
C PRO A 610 -2.66 0.16 2.68
N PRO A 611 -1.67 1.02 3.00
CA PRO A 611 -0.25 0.68 2.86
C PRO A 611 0.12 -0.65 3.52
N GLY A 612 0.72 -1.55 2.75
CA GLY A 612 1.18 -2.87 3.23
C GLY A 612 2.08 -2.78 4.47
N SER A 613 2.99 -1.80 4.49
CA SER A 613 3.91 -1.55 5.61
C SER A 613 3.21 -1.16 6.91
N MET A 614 1.96 -0.72 6.83
CA MET A 614 1.11 -0.33 7.96
C MET A 614 -0.03 -1.31 8.22
N THR A 615 -0.06 -2.48 7.58
CA THR A 615 -1.10 -3.50 7.79
C THR A 615 -0.47 -4.79 8.29
N GLY A 616 -0.11 -5.68 7.38
CA GLY A 616 0.35 -7.03 7.64
C GLY A 616 0.08 -7.90 6.42
N ALA A 617 0.59 -9.13 6.43
CA ALA A 617 0.41 -10.08 5.33
C ALA A 617 -0.13 -11.40 5.89
N PRO A 618 -1.28 -11.93 5.40
CA PRO A 618 -2.15 -11.37 4.36
C PRO A 618 -2.95 -10.14 4.80
N LYS A 619 -3.14 -9.17 3.89
CA LYS A 619 -3.65 -7.81 4.17
C LYS A 619 -5.03 -7.82 4.84
N LYS A 620 -6.03 -8.42 4.20
CA LYS A 620 -7.42 -8.42 4.70
C LYS A 620 -7.52 -8.99 6.11
N ARG A 621 -6.97 -10.19 6.31
CA ARG A 621 -6.97 -10.89 7.60
C ARG A 621 -6.21 -10.10 8.68
N SER A 622 -5.07 -9.52 8.32
CA SER A 622 -4.27 -8.71 9.24
C SER A 622 -5.00 -7.45 9.70
N VAL A 623 -5.71 -6.76 8.80
CA VAL A 623 -6.54 -5.59 9.16
C VAL A 623 -7.67 -5.98 10.12
N GLU A 624 -8.34 -7.12 9.90
CA GLU A 624 -9.38 -7.64 10.81
C GLU A 624 -8.84 -7.92 12.21
N LEU A 625 -7.66 -8.56 12.29
CA LEU A 625 -6.99 -8.87 13.56
C LEU A 625 -6.58 -7.58 14.29
N LEU A 626 -5.94 -6.65 13.59
CA LEU A 626 -5.50 -5.37 14.15
C LEU A 626 -6.67 -4.56 14.70
N ARG A 627 -7.82 -4.54 14.01
CA ARG A 627 -9.04 -3.89 14.50
C ARG A 627 -9.52 -4.44 15.85
N SER A 628 -9.25 -5.72 16.14
CA SER A 628 -9.58 -6.34 17.43
C SER A 628 -8.53 -6.12 18.52
N LEU A 629 -7.28 -5.88 18.14
CA LEU A 629 -6.13 -5.73 19.03
C LEU A 629 -5.90 -4.26 19.45
N GLU A 630 -6.19 -3.33 18.57
CA GLU A 630 -6.02 -1.89 18.79
C GLU A 630 -7.24 -1.30 19.51
N ASP A 631 -7.02 -0.31 20.38
CA ASP A 631 -8.09 0.23 21.25
C ASP A 631 -9.05 1.18 20.51
N VAL A 632 -8.57 1.77 19.41
CA VAL A 632 -9.28 2.79 18.63
C VAL A 632 -8.97 2.61 17.14
N PRO A 633 -9.88 3.03 16.24
CA PRO A 633 -9.56 3.21 14.83
C PRO A 633 -8.36 4.15 14.65
N ARG A 634 -7.57 3.94 13.59
CA ARG A 634 -6.36 4.73 13.34
C ARG A 634 -6.69 6.09 12.75
N GLY A 635 -7.79 6.20 12.01
CA GLY A 635 -8.21 7.43 11.35
C GLY A 635 -7.17 7.89 10.36
N VAL A 636 -6.80 9.16 10.44
CA VAL A 636 -5.82 9.77 9.52
C VAL A 636 -4.43 9.12 9.63
N TYR A 637 -4.06 8.61 10.81
CA TYR A 637 -2.80 7.90 10.99
C TYR A 637 -2.79 6.56 10.22
N SER A 638 -1.66 6.19 9.63
CA SER A 638 -1.53 5.02 8.73
C SER A 638 -2.33 5.08 7.42
N GLY A 639 -3.10 6.16 7.20
CA GLY A 639 -3.67 6.48 5.90
C GLY A 639 -2.62 7.01 4.91
N VAL A 640 -3.07 7.68 3.85
CA VAL A 640 -2.18 8.30 2.86
C VAL A 640 -2.54 9.76 2.60
N CYS A 641 -1.53 10.57 2.30
CA CYS A 641 -1.65 12.00 1.99
C CYS A 641 -0.89 12.31 0.71
N GLY A 642 -1.50 13.06 -0.20
CA GLY A 642 -0.93 13.31 -1.52
C GLY A 642 -1.87 14.07 -2.45
N TYR A 643 -1.69 13.82 -3.75
CA TYR A 643 -2.48 14.45 -4.80
C TYR A 643 -2.78 13.49 -5.95
N TRP A 644 -3.85 13.80 -6.70
CA TRP A 644 -4.14 13.25 -8.01
C TRP A 644 -4.47 14.38 -8.99
N SER A 645 -3.58 14.60 -9.95
CA SER A 645 -3.68 15.70 -10.90
C SER A 645 -4.69 15.41 -12.01
N VAL A 646 -5.25 16.46 -12.61
CA VAL A 646 -5.99 16.41 -13.88
C VAL A 646 -5.16 15.91 -15.07
N THR A 647 -3.88 15.60 -14.87
CA THR A 647 -3.02 14.94 -15.87
C THR A 647 -2.90 13.44 -15.64
N ASP A 648 -3.67 12.90 -14.69
CA ASP A 648 -3.65 11.51 -14.23
C ASP A 648 -2.32 11.11 -13.55
N GLN A 649 -1.52 12.08 -13.10
CA GLN A 649 -0.34 11.84 -12.26
C GLN A 649 -0.71 11.91 -10.78
N GLY A 650 -0.09 11.07 -9.95
CA GLY A 650 -0.30 11.08 -8.49
C GLY A 650 0.94 10.70 -7.70
N ASP A 651 1.07 11.22 -6.49
CA ASP A 651 2.12 10.90 -5.53
C ASP A 651 1.53 10.94 -4.12
N TRP A 652 1.67 9.83 -3.39
CA TRP A 652 1.03 9.59 -2.10
C TRP A 652 2.04 9.09 -1.10
N SER A 653 2.04 9.71 0.08
CA SER A 653 2.87 9.36 1.23
C SER A 653 2.05 8.68 2.30
N VAL A 654 2.67 7.77 3.06
CA VAL A 654 2.03 7.16 4.23
C VAL A 654 1.94 8.22 5.34
N ILE A 655 0.82 8.33 6.06
CA ILE A 655 0.68 9.28 7.17
C ILE A 655 1.26 8.67 8.45
N ILE A 656 2.57 8.84 8.62
CA ILE A 656 3.35 8.46 9.81
C ILE A 656 4.19 9.64 10.29
N ARG A 657 4.67 9.59 11.55
CA ARG A 657 5.39 10.71 12.21
C ARG A 657 4.64 12.05 12.10
N SER A 658 3.32 11.95 12.13
CA SER A 658 2.39 13.03 11.85
C SER A 658 1.40 13.18 12.99
N MET A 659 0.82 14.35 13.13
CA MET A 659 -0.16 14.66 14.16
C MET A 659 -1.45 15.20 13.53
N PHE A 660 -2.59 14.86 14.10
CA PHE A 660 -3.88 15.27 13.58
C PHE A 660 -4.87 15.64 14.68
N LYS A 661 -5.83 16.48 14.34
CA LYS A 661 -6.97 16.88 15.18
C LYS A 661 -8.25 16.76 14.37
N ASN A 662 -9.22 15.98 14.84
CA ASN A 662 -10.49 15.82 14.13
C ASN A 662 -11.37 17.05 14.37
N ARG A 663 -12.09 17.49 13.34
CA ARG A 663 -12.96 18.67 13.42
C ARG A 663 -14.14 18.48 14.38
N GLY A 664 -14.62 17.24 14.53
CA GLY A 664 -15.74 16.89 15.40
C GLY A 664 -15.39 16.65 16.87
N ASP A 665 -14.13 16.79 17.28
CA ASP A 665 -13.75 16.56 18.67
C ASP A 665 -14.27 17.64 19.63
N GLU A 666 -14.67 17.23 20.83
CA GLU A 666 -14.93 18.15 21.93
C GLU A 666 -13.59 18.65 22.51
N GLY A 667 -13.28 19.92 22.25
CA GLY A 667 -12.06 20.57 22.74
C GLY A 667 -10.85 20.43 21.80
N ASN A 668 -9.67 20.88 22.26
CA ASN A 668 -8.46 20.90 21.45
C ASN A 668 -7.63 19.61 21.68
N VAL A 669 -8.00 18.53 20.98
CA VAL A 669 -7.40 17.19 21.14
C VAL A 669 -6.58 16.80 19.90
N TRP A 670 -5.26 16.69 20.08
CA TRP A 670 -4.34 16.20 19.06
C TRP A 670 -4.01 14.72 19.27
N ARG A 671 -3.73 14.01 18.19
CA ARG A 671 -3.38 12.59 18.18
C ARG A 671 -2.09 12.36 17.43
N ILE A 672 -1.29 11.42 17.93
CA ILE A 672 -0.07 10.93 17.29
C ILE A 672 -0.10 9.40 17.35
N GLY A 673 -0.01 8.74 16.20
CA GLY A 673 0.14 7.29 16.12
C GLY A 673 1.60 6.87 16.00
N ALA A 674 1.94 5.74 16.60
CA ALA A 674 3.23 5.07 16.43
C ALA A 674 3.07 3.55 16.55
N GLY A 675 3.93 2.79 15.88
CA GLY A 675 3.91 1.33 15.92
C GLY A 675 4.95 0.69 15.02
N GLY A 676 4.91 -0.63 14.91
CA GLY A 676 5.89 -1.42 14.18
C GLY A 676 5.35 -2.77 13.74
N ALA A 677 6.08 -3.40 12.81
CA ALA A 677 5.78 -4.74 12.34
C ALA A 677 6.13 -5.76 13.43
N ILE A 678 5.14 -6.56 13.83
CA ILE A 678 5.34 -7.67 14.74
C ILE A 678 5.48 -8.93 13.89
N THR A 679 6.62 -9.60 14.03
CA THR A 679 6.91 -10.89 13.43
C THR A 679 7.09 -11.95 14.51
N ILE A 680 7.22 -13.22 14.10
CA ILE A 680 7.55 -14.31 15.03
C ILE A 680 8.92 -14.11 15.71
N LEU A 681 9.81 -13.32 15.10
CA LEU A 681 11.14 -13.01 15.60
C LEU A 681 11.19 -11.73 16.46
N SER A 682 10.07 -11.01 16.61
CA SER A 682 10.03 -9.77 17.38
C SER A 682 10.24 -10.01 18.88
N ASP A 683 11.11 -9.19 19.49
CA ASP A 683 11.24 -9.10 20.94
C ASP A 683 10.27 -8.03 21.48
N PRO A 684 9.32 -8.37 22.37
CA PRO A 684 8.30 -7.41 22.80
C PRO A 684 8.87 -6.12 23.41
N GLN A 685 9.99 -6.20 24.13
CA GLN A 685 10.60 -5.01 24.74
C GLN A 685 11.22 -4.10 23.69
N ALA A 686 11.94 -4.67 22.72
CA ALA A 686 12.51 -3.94 21.60
C ALA A 686 11.43 -3.24 20.75
N GLU A 687 10.31 -3.91 20.47
CA GLU A 687 9.21 -3.32 19.71
C GLU A 687 8.53 -2.16 20.45
N TRP A 688 8.40 -2.27 21.78
CA TRP A 688 7.93 -1.15 22.61
C TRP A 688 8.90 0.04 22.53
N ASP A 689 10.21 -0.21 22.65
CA ASP A 689 11.23 0.84 22.60
C ASP A 689 11.29 1.51 21.22
N GLU A 690 11.07 0.74 20.15
CA GLU A 690 10.93 1.26 18.78
C GLU A 690 9.69 2.16 18.63
N MET A 691 8.53 1.73 19.14
CA MET A 691 7.31 2.53 19.12
C MET A 691 7.51 3.87 19.84
N CYS A 692 8.11 3.86 21.03
CA CYS A 692 8.45 5.08 21.76
C CYS A 692 9.41 5.98 20.98
N THR A 693 10.42 5.41 20.31
CA THR A 693 11.39 6.15 19.49
C THR A 693 10.70 6.85 18.31
N LYS A 694 9.72 6.21 17.67
CA LYS A 694 8.93 6.81 16.57
C LYS A 694 8.02 7.94 17.06
N LEU A 695 7.55 7.87 18.30
CA LEU A 695 6.70 8.87 18.94
C LEU A 695 7.48 10.12 19.42
N GLU A 696 8.75 9.96 19.83
CA GLU A 696 9.55 11.00 20.49
C GLU A 696 9.55 12.33 19.74
N ARG A 697 9.88 12.32 18.44
CA ARG A 697 10.07 13.57 17.67
C ARG A 697 8.78 14.35 17.42
N PRO A 698 7.66 13.72 16.97
CA PRO A 698 6.38 14.40 16.89
C PRO A 698 5.88 14.89 18.26
N LEU A 699 6.11 14.12 19.33
CA LEU A 699 5.62 14.45 20.67
C LEU A 699 6.40 15.60 21.32
N ALA A 700 7.72 15.71 21.05
CA ALA A 700 8.59 16.77 21.57
C ALA A 700 8.10 18.18 21.23
N VAL A 701 7.39 18.35 20.12
CA VAL A 701 6.79 19.64 19.73
C VAL A 701 5.77 20.14 20.76
N PHE A 702 5.09 19.22 21.47
CA PHE A 702 4.18 19.58 22.57
C PHE A 702 4.90 19.84 23.90
N GLY A 703 6.22 19.63 23.97
CA GLY A 703 7.05 19.94 25.14
C GLY A 703 7.31 18.77 26.09
N LYS A 704 7.21 17.53 25.60
CA LYS A 704 7.46 16.29 26.37
C LYS A 704 8.81 15.66 26.07
#